data_AF-A0A957TZX9-F1
#
_entry.id   AF-A0A957TZX9-F1
#
_cell.length_a   1.000
_cell.length_b   1.000
_cell.length_c   1.000
_cell.angle_alpha   90.00
_cell.angle_beta   90.00
_cell.angle_gamma   90.00
#
_symmetry.space_group_name_H-M   'P 1'
#
loop_
_entity.id
_entity.type
_entity.pdbx_description
1 polymer ?
#
loop_
_entity_poly.entity_id
_entity_poly.type
_entity_poly.pdbx_seq_one_letter_code
_entity_poly.pdbx_strand_id
1 'polypeptide(L)'
;VEKPAAVVTGLQQSLAYGDLVQLRATSTDPVSAADVTGGRWRVEQGNACLQTTRDAADCVAEVTTGAAAGPFLLAKDLGHPEKMAVISFTPDCCTGTPAVNTVLVQPPGYIPVNGYGRPQLEPVLDAMEGFMASRCVGAGVIGITHYGNPVGVWGLGKVHGRASSTIFNPDCPGDDVDPHYPQAPNVTYDMPFKIGSVSKTVSYAITRWVMKNRLQAWDTDVAIVSLSNQRVVSAVRTTDNLLRLDTWQVNGAGVVGHLGESTGPSVRDFALAAVGTEQFVAATRTVDNELNLSVWAVNGQGAPLLSGETTVSGVKQVRVVAITGQRVVTAVKLTDDRFRLMTWEIPANGAPNMLAQDTAGRVRDFDMVSAANASSPRVVAGVRTDNHSLKLIAWEIADNGALSRVGEISRVGYIHGVKVAALTDSRLAVAVRTAENALNVMAFDISNANDFTKLDDDEAGVTDIMALSRIGPSGFAVVVRSQNSALKVITWVIDGGQLVRRDSDTAGPTSGLAATNLIYGSDTFNSILFVAARTAQSTLKIIPWNVTGPTPIRLDNAADGAPIEDYSWSDDDIEELRLLGYDIPEGLLPDRLERLLSQKETLPAFDPPIGDASDKSGTTGQIETCTALGNSADPQWLEVQLKHVFGHRTGLPRSAISYNTVVRDYLDELRGLDSPADYAAQELLLRTDPNVGNANVETGRSVLGWDTVFQADGSAAGYFVPQATLEEILLAVAGRCLPHPLGEYTYSNTDPGFTRLIMEHLTGATYAADKGYPAQHAGSILEQFFASELALTTGATDNIFAGAVAVESGSDMPEPGPSARDWDANATGTAKIYSQGWDRKRPHCIMEGDDCTFNAWVTPSSTNTDPARQGRVNWYWAQAPVNLPYWTSGGGAATGGLRAEALPFLKFMQNYWMGSYASNPSIGEPRNNTWTLTRSHNGSLGGGYAYAIQLGNGGGCSAAAGVDIFVAVNQNTDKTGQAYNELYNIVRNAACGINWDEVEPYPFVFIADIDP
;
A
#
# COMPACT_ATOMS: atom_id res chain seq x y z
N VAL A 1 -19.19 -3.61 -50.01
CA VAL A 1 -18.16 -3.69 -51.07
C VAL A 1 -16.96 -2.93 -50.54
N GLU A 2 -16.19 -3.56 -49.66
CA GLU A 2 -14.93 -3.01 -49.16
C GLU A 2 -13.90 -3.17 -50.28
N LYS A 3 -13.27 -2.07 -50.70
CA LYS A 3 -12.11 -2.14 -51.58
C LYS A 3 -10.88 -2.50 -50.71
N PRO A 4 -10.00 -3.40 -51.17
CA PRO A 4 -8.87 -3.85 -50.38
C PRO A 4 -7.80 -2.74 -50.25
N ALA A 5 -7.16 -2.67 -49.08
CA ALA A 5 -6.03 -1.79 -48.82
C ALA A 5 -4.77 -2.31 -49.52
N ALA A 6 -4.05 -1.44 -50.22
CA ALA A 6 -2.70 -1.75 -50.69
C ALA A 6 -1.76 -1.85 -49.48
N VAL A 7 -1.16 -3.01 -49.25
CA VAL A 7 -0.16 -3.21 -48.19
C VAL A 7 1.21 -2.86 -48.74
N VAL A 8 1.81 -1.77 -48.27
CA VAL A 8 3.23 -1.48 -48.52
C VAL A 8 4.06 -2.28 -47.52
N THR A 9 4.53 -3.47 -47.92
CA THR A 9 5.50 -4.23 -47.13
C THR A 9 6.91 -3.69 -47.42
N GLY A 10 7.36 -2.73 -46.62
CA GLY A 10 8.78 -2.46 -46.45
C GLY A 10 9.31 -3.35 -45.34
N LEU A 11 10.38 -4.11 -45.60
CA LEU A 11 11.21 -4.60 -44.49
C LEU A 11 11.63 -3.37 -43.67
N GLN A 12 11.40 -3.36 -42.37
CA GLN A 12 12.15 -2.49 -41.45
C GLN A 12 13.63 -2.87 -41.61
N GLN A 13 14.33 -2.18 -42.50
CA GLN A 13 15.78 -2.24 -42.60
C GLN A 13 16.30 -0.92 -42.07
N SER A 14 17.16 -0.98 -41.04
CA SER A 14 18.06 0.14 -40.78
C SER A 14 18.95 0.28 -42.01
N LEU A 15 18.96 1.47 -42.60
CA LEU A 15 19.80 1.79 -43.74
C LEU A 15 21.00 2.55 -43.22
N ALA A 16 22.21 2.20 -43.66
CA ALA A 16 23.38 2.98 -43.24
C ALA A 16 23.30 4.38 -43.85
N TYR A 17 23.76 5.39 -43.10
CA TYR A 17 23.81 6.76 -43.59
C TYR A 17 24.67 6.84 -44.86
N GLY A 18 24.02 7.15 -45.99
CA GLY A 18 24.64 7.16 -47.33
C GLY A 18 24.31 5.95 -48.22
N ASP A 19 23.51 4.99 -47.74
CA ASP A 19 23.01 3.88 -48.56
C ASP A 19 21.87 4.30 -49.50
N LEU A 20 21.74 3.54 -50.59
CA LEU A 20 20.85 3.82 -51.70
C LEU A 20 19.60 2.96 -51.56
N VAL A 21 18.46 3.59 -51.25
CA VAL A 21 17.20 2.87 -50.95
C VAL A 21 16.39 2.69 -52.23
N GLN A 22 16.09 1.44 -52.59
CA GLN A 22 15.03 1.12 -53.55
C GLN A 22 13.74 0.80 -52.80
N LEU A 23 12.79 1.74 -52.81
CA LEU A 23 11.43 1.46 -52.35
C LEU A 23 10.67 0.73 -53.46
N ARG A 24 10.03 -0.39 -53.11
CA ARG A 24 9.23 -1.20 -54.04
C ARG A 24 7.84 -1.40 -53.45
N ALA A 25 6.81 -0.94 -54.16
CA ALA A 25 5.43 -1.28 -53.83
C ALA A 25 5.06 -2.59 -54.54
N THR A 26 4.53 -3.55 -53.80
CA THR A 26 4.02 -4.82 -54.35
C THR A 26 2.57 -5.01 -53.93
N SER A 27 1.69 -5.26 -54.89
CA SER A 27 0.30 -5.69 -54.65
C SER A 27 0.28 -7.20 -54.41
N THR A 28 -0.46 -7.66 -53.40
CA THR A 28 -0.62 -9.09 -53.10
C THR A 28 -1.69 -9.79 -53.95
N ASP A 29 -2.52 -9.05 -54.69
CA ASP A 29 -3.53 -9.60 -55.61
C ASP A 29 -3.10 -9.46 -57.09
N PRO A 30 -3.57 -10.34 -57.99
CA PRO A 30 -3.32 -10.28 -59.43
C PRO A 30 -4.18 -9.20 -60.08
N VAL A 31 -4.04 -7.96 -59.60
CA VAL A 31 -4.57 -6.80 -60.27
C VAL A 31 -3.62 -6.47 -61.42
N SER A 32 -4.18 -6.16 -62.59
CA SER A 32 -3.38 -5.81 -63.76
C SER A 32 -2.42 -4.67 -63.41
N ALA A 33 -1.19 -4.71 -63.93
CA ALA A 33 -0.14 -3.73 -63.64
C ALA A 33 -0.54 -2.25 -63.88
N ALA A 34 -1.73 -1.99 -64.46
CA ALA A 34 -2.32 -0.68 -64.63
C ALA A 34 -2.88 -0.07 -63.32
N ASP A 35 -3.29 -0.84 -62.32
CA ASP A 35 -3.98 -0.26 -61.13
C ASP A 35 -3.03 0.26 -60.02
N VAL A 36 -1.72 0.05 -60.15
CA VAL A 36 -0.68 0.61 -59.26
C VAL A 36 -0.05 1.89 -59.84
N THR A 37 -0.53 2.36 -61.00
CA THR A 37 0.19 3.37 -61.84
C THR A 37 -0.16 4.84 -61.56
N GLY A 38 -0.58 5.19 -60.34
CA GLY A 38 -0.88 6.57 -59.97
C GLY A 38 -0.76 6.82 -58.47
N GLY A 39 0.38 6.52 -57.85
CA GLY A 39 0.62 6.83 -56.44
C GLY A 39 1.62 7.97 -56.30
N ARG A 40 1.36 8.91 -55.38
CA ARG A 40 2.28 10.00 -55.07
C ARG A 40 3.10 9.63 -53.83
N TRP A 41 4.42 9.73 -53.96
CA TRP A 41 5.34 9.66 -52.82
C TRP A 41 5.64 11.08 -52.34
N ARG A 42 5.48 11.32 -51.04
CA ARG A 42 5.85 12.58 -50.40
C ARG A 42 6.90 12.30 -49.34
N VAL A 43 8.04 12.98 -49.45
CA VAL A 43 9.11 12.94 -48.45
C VAL A 43 9.14 14.29 -47.77
N GLU A 44 8.80 14.33 -46.48
CA GLU A 44 8.85 15.54 -45.67
C GLU A 44 10.09 15.49 -44.76
N GLN A 45 10.93 16.52 -44.86
CA GLN A 45 12.05 16.81 -43.96
C GLN A 45 11.89 18.27 -43.48
N GLY A 46 11.35 18.47 -42.28
CA GLY A 46 11.10 19.82 -41.75
C GLY A 46 10.27 20.70 -42.71
N ASN A 47 10.50 22.02 -42.67
CA ASN A 47 9.81 23.02 -43.49
C ASN A 47 10.38 23.19 -44.93
N ALA A 48 11.26 22.30 -45.43
CA ALA A 48 11.94 22.47 -46.72
C ALA A 48 11.90 21.21 -47.62
N CYS A 49 11.38 21.33 -48.86
CA CYS A 49 11.42 20.28 -49.88
C CYS A 49 12.87 20.10 -50.40
N LEU A 50 13.37 18.86 -50.43
CA LEU A 50 14.65 18.48 -51.06
C LEU A 50 14.56 18.63 -52.59
N GLN A 51 15.43 19.47 -53.17
CA GLN A 51 15.54 19.64 -54.61
C GLN A 51 16.18 18.41 -55.26
N THR A 52 15.48 17.82 -56.23
CA THR A 52 16.17 17.25 -57.41
C THR A 52 15.98 18.24 -58.56
N THR A 53 17.01 18.39 -59.37
CA THR A 53 17.10 19.44 -60.39
C THR A 53 15.92 19.41 -61.37
N ARG A 54 15.29 20.60 -61.51
CA ARG A 54 14.43 21.15 -62.59
C ARG A 54 12.92 21.26 -62.30
N ASP A 55 12.50 22.54 -62.28
CA ASP A 55 11.17 23.17 -62.27
C ASP A 55 10.27 23.06 -61.03
N ALA A 56 9.94 24.24 -60.50
CA ALA A 56 9.18 24.48 -59.29
C ALA A 56 7.70 24.64 -59.61
N ALA A 57 6.86 23.71 -59.15
CA ALA A 57 5.45 23.97 -58.81
C ALA A 57 4.76 22.87 -57.99
N ASP A 58 5.19 21.60 -58.04
CA ASP A 58 4.51 20.51 -57.32
C ASP A 58 5.51 19.54 -56.66
N CYS A 59 5.46 19.37 -55.33
CA CYS A 59 6.25 18.35 -54.59
C CYS A 59 5.62 16.95 -54.79
N VAL A 60 5.59 16.47 -56.04
CA VAL A 60 5.03 15.17 -56.45
C VAL A 60 5.90 14.58 -57.55
N ALA A 61 6.51 13.41 -57.30
CA ALA A 61 7.09 12.62 -58.38
C ALA A 61 6.00 11.74 -59.00
N GLU A 62 5.55 12.07 -60.21
CA GLU A 62 4.69 11.17 -61.01
C GLU A 62 5.53 10.04 -61.61
N VAL A 63 5.12 8.79 -61.34
CA VAL A 63 5.75 7.61 -61.93
C VAL A 63 5.11 7.34 -63.30
N THR A 64 5.70 7.86 -64.38
CA THR A 64 5.27 7.50 -65.74
C THR A 64 5.83 6.13 -66.19
N THR A 65 5.00 5.42 -66.94
CA THR A 65 5.11 3.99 -67.32
C THR A 65 6.45 3.57 -67.95
N GLY A 66 6.95 2.41 -67.50
CA GLY A 66 8.03 1.67 -68.14
C GLY A 66 9.31 1.64 -67.32
N ALA A 67 9.40 0.63 -66.43
CA ALA A 67 10.58 0.23 -65.67
C ALA A 67 11.47 1.36 -65.11
N ALA A 68 11.25 1.77 -63.86
CA ALA A 68 12.33 2.39 -63.09
C ALA A 68 12.12 2.23 -61.58
N ALA A 69 12.98 1.44 -60.95
CA ALA A 69 13.43 1.75 -59.61
C ALA A 69 14.34 2.98 -59.74
N GLY A 70 13.85 4.15 -59.33
CA GLY A 70 14.66 5.36 -59.24
C GLY A 70 15.34 5.42 -57.87
N PRO A 71 16.67 5.57 -57.79
CA PRO A 71 17.35 5.73 -56.51
C PRO A 71 17.05 7.10 -55.89
N PHE A 72 16.59 7.14 -54.64
CA PHE A 72 16.58 8.37 -53.85
C PHE A 72 17.96 8.50 -53.17
N LEU A 73 18.65 9.61 -53.44
CA LEU A 73 19.87 9.98 -52.73
C LEU A 73 19.49 10.86 -51.53
N LEU A 74 19.64 10.34 -50.32
CA LEU A 74 19.73 11.18 -49.12
C LEU A 74 21.10 11.89 -49.18
N ALA A 75 21.07 13.20 -49.42
CA ALA A 75 22.27 13.97 -49.71
C ALA A 75 23.25 13.99 -48.52
N LYS A 76 24.53 13.71 -48.83
CA LYS A 76 25.66 13.61 -47.90
C LYS A 76 26.16 14.96 -47.33
N ASP A 77 25.73 16.09 -47.91
CA ASP A 77 26.44 17.38 -47.78
C ASP A 77 25.59 18.56 -47.22
N LEU A 78 24.50 18.30 -46.51
CA LEU A 78 23.76 19.38 -45.82
C LEU A 78 24.25 19.49 -44.38
N GLY A 79 25.03 20.53 -44.09
CA GLY A 79 25.73 20.76 -42.82
C GLY A 79 24.87 21.01 -41.57
N HIS A 80 23.70 20.38 -41.46
CA HIS A 80 22.88 20.32 -40.25
C HIS A 80 22.32 18.90 -40.06
N PRO A 81 22.48 18.28 -38.88
CA PRO A 81 21.96 16.95 -38.59
C PRO A 81 20.49 17.05 -38.18
N GLU A 82 19.57 17.26 -39.12
CA GLU A 82 18.13 17.09 -38.83
C GLU A 82 17.73 15.62 -38.95
N LYS A 83 17.17 15.07 -37.86
CA LYS A 83 17.22 13.64 -37.48
C LYS A 83 16.07 12.77 -38.03
N MET A 84 15.13 13.28 -38.83
CA MET A 84 13.98 12.49 -39.31
C MET A 84 13.55 12.84 -40.74
N ALA A 85 13.31 11.83 -41.56
CA ALA A 85 12.60 11.95 -42.83
C ALA A 85 11.32 11.10 -42.76
N VAL A 86 10.15 11.70 -42.95
CA VAL A 86 8.89 10.96 -43.02
C VAL A 86 8.56 10.72 -44.49
N ILE A 87 8.43 9.44 -44.87
CA ILE A 87 8.03 9.04 -46.22
C ILE A 87 6.57 8.59 -46.16
N SER A 88 5.68 9.34 -46.78
CA SER A 88 4.26 9.00 -46.88
C SER A 88 3.90 8.63 -48.32
N PHE A 89 3.13 7.55 -48.49
CA PHE A 89 2.60 7.13 -49.78
C PHE A 89 1.09 7.32 -49.79
N THR A 90 0.61 8.08 -50.77
CA THR A 90 -0.84 8.27 -50.98
C THR A 90 -1.20 7.72 -52.36
N PRO A 91 -1.99 6.64 -52.47
CA PRO A 91 -2.50 6.18 -53.75
C PRO A 91 -3.53 7.18 -54.31
N ASP A 92 -3.44 7.61 -55.58
CA ASP A 92 -4.37 8.62 -56.15
C ASP A 92 -5.81 8.09 -56.34
N CYS A 93 -6.05 6.78 -56.23
CA CYS A 93 -7.33 6.17 -56.61
C CYS A 93 -8.33 5.95 -55.47
N CYS A 94 -7.96 6.23 -54.21
CA CYS A 94 -8.81 5.96 -53.05
C CYS A 94 -8.72 7.09 -52.00
N THR A 95 -9.87 7.61 -51.56
CA THR A 95 -10.01 8.59 -50.46
C THR A 95 -9.72 7.98 -49.07
N GLY A 96 -8.82 7.01 -49.00
CA GLY A 96 -8.43 6.33 -47.76
C GLY A 96 -7.27 7.03 -47.06
N THR A 97 -7.23 6.92 -45.74
CA THR A 97 -6.19 7.46 -44.86
C THR A 97 -4.79 7.04 -45.34
N PRO A 98 -3.81 7.96 -45.44
CA PRO A 98 -2.46 7.61 -45.88
C PRO A 98 -1.85 6.53 -45.00
N ALA A 99 -1.24 5.51 -45.61
CA ALA A 99 -0.36 4.60 -44.89
C ALA A 99 0.99 5.33 -44.69
N VAL A 100 1.22 5.84 -43.48
CA VAL A 100 2.48 6.49 -43.10
C VAL A 100 3.44 5.41 -42.63
N ASN A 101 4.49 5.15 -43.41
CA ASN A 101 5.60 4.30 -42.99
C ASN A 101 6.80 5.21 -42.69
N THR A 102 7.08 5.46 -41.41
CA THR A 102 8.22 6.27 -40.99
C THR A 102 9.51 5.45 -41.14
N VAL A 103 10.43 5.87 -42.02
CA VAL A 103 11.75 5.26 -42.17
C VAL A 103 12.79 6.16 -41.49
N LEU A 104 13.30 5.73 -40.35
CA LEU A 104 14.34 6.44 -39.60
C LEU A 104 15.73 6.03 -40.11
N VAL A 105 16.47 6.98 -40.67
CA VAL A 105 17.88 6.79 -41.04
C VAL A 105 18.72 7.58 -40.03
N GLN A 106 19.39 6.87 -39.12
CA GLN A 106 20.29 7.49 -38.14
C GLN A 106 21.76 7.22 -38.50
N PRO A 107 22.67 8.19 -38.33
CA PRO A 107 24.11 7.97 -38.49
C PRO A 107 24.64 6.89 -37.54
N PRO A 108 25.68 6.11 -37.93
CA PRO A 108 26.35 5.18 -37.04
C PRO A 108 26.83 5.87 -35.76
N GLY A 109 26.48 5.33 -34.59
CA GLY A 109 26.83 5.88 -33.28
C GLY A 109 25.74 6.70 -32.57
N TYR A 110 24.58 6.93 -33.21
CA TYR A 110 23.41 7.52 -32.55
C TYR A 110 22.74 6.55 -31.58
N ILE A 111 22.11 7.11 -30.55
CA ILE A 111 21.30 6.39 -29.57
C ILE A 111 19.89 6.28 -30.16
N PRO A 112 19.35 5.08 -30.39
CA PRO A 112 18.00 4.93 -30.89
C PRO A 112 16.99 5.61 -29.95
N VAL A 113 16.08 6.40 -30.52
CA VAL A 113 14.99 7.04 -29.78
C VAL A 113 13.67 6.45 -30.25
N ASN A 114 12.85 5.98 -29.32
CA ASN A 114 11.50 5.48 -29.58
C ASN A 114 10.53 6.24 -28.68
N GLY A 115 9.39 6.67 -29.20
CA GLY A 115 8.41 7.43 -28.44
C GLY A 115 8.04 8.71 -29.15
N TYR A 116 7.49 9.65 -28.41
CA TYR A 116 6.93 10.88 -28.96
C TYR A 116 7.10 12.01 -27.98
N GLY A 117 7.15 13.24 -28.50
CA GLY A 117 7.07 14.44 -27.70
C GLY A 117 7.11 15.67 -28.56
N ARG A 118 6.91 16.83 -27.93
CA ARG A 118 6.90 18.11 -28.62
C ARG A 118 8.33 18.49 -29.10
N PRO A 119 8.49 19.11 -30.28
CA PRO A 119 9.82 19.52 -30.79
C PRO A 119 10.58 20.43 -29.83
N GLN A 120 9.88 21.24 -29.04
CA GLN A 120 10.44 22.09 -28.00
C GLN A 120 11.22 21.30 -26.93
N LEU A 121 11.01 19.99 -26.82
CA LEU A 121 11.70 19.09 -25.89
C LEU A 121 12.98 18.48 -26.47
N GLU A 122 13.31 18.74 -27.74
CA GLU A 122 14.56 18.32 -28.37
C GLU A 122 15.81 18.68 -27.54
N PRO A 123 15.93 19.88 -26.93
CA PRO A 123 17.08 20.18 -26.07
C PRO A 123 17.25 19.22 -24.89
N VAL A 124 16.15 18.69 -24.33
CA VAL A 124 16.20 17.71 -23.25
C VAL A 124 16.62 16.34 -23.77
N LEU A 125 16.13 15.93 -24.95
CA LEU A 125 16.56 14.70 -25.59
C LEU A 125 18.03 14.73 -26.00
N ASP A 126 18.49 15.79 -26.65
CA ASP A 126 19.89 15.96 -27.05
C ASP A 126 20.82 15.94 -25.84
N ALA A 127 20.41 16.58 -24.75
CA ALA A 127 21.11 16.58 -23.48
C ALA A 127 21.21 15.15 -22.89
N MET A 128 20.13 14.36 -23.00
CA MET A 128 20.09 12.98 -22.54
C MET A 128 20.93 12.05 -23.42
N GLU A 129 20.82 12.15 -24.75
CA GLU A 129 21.65 11.41 -25.71
C GLU A 129 23.14 11.71 -25.49
N GLY A 130 23.49 12.99 -25.30
CA GLY A 130 24.86 13.42 -25.01
C GLY A 130 25.42 12.81 -23.72
N PHE A 131 24.63 12.81 -22.64
CA PHE A 131 25.01 12.15 -21.39
C PHE A 131 25.16 10.63 -21.57
N MET A 132 24.20 10.00 -22.24
CA MET A 132 24.25 8.55 -22.45
C MET A 132 25.46 8.16 -23.30
N ALA A 133 25.78 8.93 -24.34
CA ALA A 133 26.95 8.74 -25.17
C ALA A 133 28.25 8.94 -24.36
N SER A 134 28.34 10.00 -23.55
CA SER A 134 29.56 10.29 -22.77
C SER A 134 29.81 9.33 -21.61
N ARG A 135 28.77 8.65 -21.14
CA ARG A 135 28.84 7.70 -20.01
C ARG A 135 28.63 6.23 -20.45
N CYS A 136 28.64 5.97 -21.75
CA CYS A 136 28.33 4.69 -22.37
C CYS A 136 27.06 4.02 -21.78
N VAL A 137 26.00 4.79 -21.53
CA VAL A 137 24.70 4.29 -21.07
C VAL A 137 23.97 3.71 -22.27
N GLY A 138 23.63 2.42 -22.20
CA GLY A 138 23.08 1.72 -23.34
C GLY A 138 21.55 1.74 -23.44
N ALA A 139 20.85 2.05 -22.35
CA ALA A 139 19.38 2.03 -22.29
C ALA A 139 18.85 3.06 -21.29
N GLY A 140 17.72 3.69 -21.60
CA GLY A 140 17.00 4.55 -20.68
C GLY A 140 15.58 4.86 -21.13
N VAL A 141 14.78 5.40 -20.21
CA VAL A 141 13.49 6.03 -20.48
C VAL A 141 13.47 7.42 -19.88
N ILE A 142 12.81 8.34 -20.56
CA ILE A 142 12.53 9.68 -20.08
C ILE A 142 11.06 9.99 -20.33
N GLY A 143 10.39 10.52 -19.32
CA GLY A 143 9.03 10.99 -19.38
C GLY A 143 8.94 12.42 -18.85
N ILE A 144 8.14 13.25 -19.50
CA ILE A 144 7.95 14.65 -19.13
C ILE A 144 6.46 14.99 -19.16
N THR A 145 5.97 15.62 -18.09
CA THR A 145 4.67 16.30 -18.09
C THR A 145 4.82 17.79 -17.85
N HIS A 146 3.83 18.56 -18.31
CA HIS A 146 3.65 19.97 -18.00
C HIS A 146 2.24 20.17 -17.43
N TYR A 147 2.17 20.61 -16.16
CA TYR A 147 0.95 20.68 -15.36
C TYR A 147 0.17 19.37 -15.34
N GLY A 148 0.90 18.25 -15.22
CA GLY A 148 0.33 16.90 -15.18
C GLY A 148 -0.10 16.34 -16.54
N ASN A 149 0.05 17.08 -17.64
CA ASN A 149 -0.22 16.58 -18.97
C ASN A 149 1.06 16.05 -19.61
N PRO A 150 1.10 14.79 -20.09
CA PRO A 150 2.24 14.27 -20.83
C PRO A 150 2.55 15.14 -22.06
N VAL A 151 3.80 15.57 -22.18
CA VAL A 151 4.30 16.38 -23.31
C VAL A 151 5.41 15.67 -24.08
N GLY A 152 6.02 14.65 -23.49
CA GLY A 152 6.89 13.72 -24.19
C GLY A 152 7.27 12.51 -23.35
N VAL A 153 7.39 11.35 -23.99
CA VAL A 153 7.86 10.10 -23.40
C VAL A 153 8.69 9.35 -24.43
N TRP A 154 9.89 8.92 -24.03
CA TRP A 154 10.83 8.25 -24.92
C TRP A 154 11.55 7.11 -24.23
N GLY A 155 11.71 6.00 -24.95
CA GLY A 155 12.75 5.01 -24.75
C GLY A 155 14.00 5.40 -25.55
N LEU A 156 15.16 5.23 -24.94
CA LEU A 156 16.46 5.63 -25.47
C LEU A 156 17.41 4.43 -25.43
N GLY A 157 18.14 4.22 -26.52
CA GLY A 157 19.11 3.14 -26.65
C GLY A 157 18.49 1.81 -27.04
N LYS A 158 19.24 0.74 -26.80
CA LYS A 158 18.83 -0.64 -27.06
C LYS A 158 18.62 -1.37 -25.74
N VAL A 159 17.67 -2.32 -25.69
CA VAL A 159 17.27 -3.04 -24.46
C VAL A 159 18.45 -3.72 -23.76
N HIS A 160 19.43 -4.21 -24.52
CA HIS A 160 20.61 -4.87 -23.98
C HIS A 160 21.79 -3.94 -23.68
N GLY A 161 21.64 -2.66 -24.03
CA GLY A 161 22.66 -1.64 -23.87
C GLY A 161 23.99 -1.97 -24.53
N ARG A 162 25.03 -1.19 -24.21
CA ARG A 162 26.41 -1.47 -24.62
C ARG A 162 27.09 -2.36 -23.58
N ALA A 163 27.85 -3.36 -24.03
CA ALA A 163 28.71 -4.17 -23.18
C ALA A 163 29.67 -3.29 -22.34
N SER A 164 29.39 -3.21 -21.04
CA SER A 164 29.97 -2.22 -20.14
C SER A 164 31.31 -2.65 -19.51
N SER A 165 31.98 -3.63 -20.07
CA SER A 165 33.24 -4.17 -19.54
C SER A 165 34.45 -3.26 -19.73
N THR A 166 34.33 -2.18 -20.52
CA THR A 166 35.38 -1.19 -20.74
C THR A 166 34.99 0.19 -20.19
N ILE A 167 34.87 0.29 -18.86
CA ILE A 167 34.52 1.52 -18.10
C ILE A 167 35.48 2.70 -18.35
N PHE A 168 36.62 2.47 -19.02
CA PHE A 168 37.62 3.49 -19.37
C PHE A 168 37.93 3.57 -20.87
N ASN A 169 36.97 3.25 -21.74
CA ASN A 169 37.13 3.53 -23.16
C ASN A 169 36.51 4.90 -23.50
N PRO A 170 37.29 5.96 -23.78
CA PRO A 170 36.77 7.26 -24.20
C PRO A 170 36.02 7.20 -25.56
N ASP A 171 36.14 6.09 -26.29
CA ASP A 171 35.61 5.95 -27.64
C ASP A 171 34.30 5.15 -27.72
N CYS A 172 33.56 4.96 -26.60
CA CYS A 172 32.34 4.13 -26.46
C CYS A 172 31.89 3.53 -27.82
N PRO A 173 32.39 2.36 -28.25
CA PRO A 173 32.19 1.91 -29.63
C PRO A 173 30.68 1.89 -29.95
N GLY A 174 30.31 2.30 -31.16
CA GLY A 174 28.91 2.48 -31.55
C GLY A 174 28.04 1.26 -31.25
N ASP A 175 26.72 1.45 -31.15
CA ASP A 175 25.74 0.39 -30.79
C ASP A 175 25.76 -0.84 -31.73
N ASP A 176 26.43 -0.72 -32.88
CA ASP A 176 26.56 -1.75 -33.92
C ASP A 176 27.76 -2.68 -33.67
N VAL A 177 28.66 -2.29 -32.76
CA VAL A 177 29.89 -3.01 -32.43
C VAL A 177 29.81 -3.73 -31.08
N ASP A 178 28.64 -3.77 -30.43
CA ASP A 178 28.45 -4.67 -29.30
C ASP A 178 28.66 -6.11 -29.80
N PRO A 179 29.75 -6.79 -29.42
CA PRO A 179 30.10 -8.09 -29.98
C PRO A 179 29.13 -9.19 -29.53
N HIS A 180 28.23 -8.88 -28.60
CA HIS A 180 27.28 -9.83 -28.03
C HIS A 180 25.87 -9.68 -28.62
N TYR A 181 25.36 -8.46 -28.87
CA TYR A 181 23.97 -8.25 -29.33
C TYR A 181 23.77 -7.04 -30.27
N PRO A 182 24.33 -7.02 -31.49
CA PRO A 182 24.11 -5.91 -32.43
C PRO A 182 22.63 -5.76 -32.86
N GLN A 183 21.85 -6.83 -32.71
CA GLN A 183 20.43 -6.94 -33.08
C GLN A 183 19.45 -6.67 -31.91
N ALA A 184 19.92 -6.14 -30.78
CA ALA A 184 19.05 -5.84 -29.65
C ALA A 184 17.93 -4.85 -30.07
N PRO A 185 16.66 -5.08 -29.68
CA PRO A 185 15.58 -4.17 -30.00
C PRO A 185 15.81 -2.81 -29.32
N ASN A 186 15.23 -1.75 -29.91
CA ASN A 186 15.23 -0.42 -29.30
C ASN A 186 14.41 -0.45 -28.00
N VAL A 187 14.83 0.34 -27.01
CA VAL A 187 14.00 0.59 -25.83
C VAL A 187 12.74 1.31 -26.27
N THR A 188 11.56 0.79 -25.90
CA THR A 188 10.28 1.45 -26.16
C THR A 188 9.90 2.35 -24.98
N TYR A 189 9.06 3.36 -25.23
CA TYR A 189 8.67 4.35 -24.21
C TYR A 189 7.78 3.76 -23.10
N ASP A 190 7.11 2.65 -23.37
CA ASP A 190 6.30 1.83 -22.45
C ASP A 190 7.12 0.73 -21.77
N MET A 191 8.43 0.69 -21.97
CA MET A 191 9.26 -0.30 -21.29
C MET A 191 9.34 0.02 -19.79
N PRO A 192 9.03 -0.94 -18.89
CA PRO A 192 9.11 -0.69 -17.44
C PRO A 192 10.58 -0.66 -16.99
N PHE A 193 10.95 0.41 -16.28
CA PHE A 193 12.28 0.55 -15.68
C PHE A 193 12.22 0.43 -14.18
N LYS A 194 13.28 -0.15 -13.58
CA LYS A 194 13.43 -0.17 -12.13
C LYS A 194 13.80 1.23 -11.64
N ILE A 195 12.98 1.75 -10.72
CA ILE A 195 13.14 3.15 -10.27
C ILE A 195 13.84 3.26 -8.91
N GLY A 196 14.33 2.15 -8.36
CA GLY A 196 15.09 2.14 -7.10
C GLY A 196 14.36 2.89 -5.99
N SER A 197 15.08 3.73 -5.23
CA SER A 197 14.51 4.46 -4.08
C SER A 197 13.41 5.45 -4.41
N VAL A 198 13.29 5.86 -5.68
CA VAL A 198 12.15 6.66 -6.14
C VAL A 198 10.82 5.95 -5.85
N SER A 199 10.81 4.61 -5.92
CA SER A 199 9.61 3.80 -5.67
C SER A 199 9.03 3.88 -4.25
N LYS A 200 9.81 4.34 -3.26
CA LYS A 200 9.29 4.47 -1.90
C LYS A 200 8.13 5.46 -1.82
N THR A 201 8.18 6.52 -2.62
CA THR A 201 7.10 7.51 -2.71
C THR A 201 5.78 6.86 -3.04
N VAL A 202 5.80 5.91 -3.98
CA VAL A 202 4.65 5.09 -4.35
C VAL A 202 4.22 4.23 -3.17
N SER A 203 5.14 3.49 -2.54
CA SER A 203 4.82 2.66 -1.37
C SER A 203 4.26 3.47 -0.19
N TYR A 204 4.75 4.68 0.05
CA TYR A 204 4.30 5.55 1.14
C TYR A 204 2.92 6.15 0.82
N ALA A 205 2.69 6.57 -0.42
CA ALA A 205 1.38 7.02 -0.88
C ALA A 205 0.32 5.91 -0.74
N ILE A 206 0.65 4.70 -1.20
CA ILE A 206 -0.23 3.53 -1.07
C ILE A 206 -0.45 3.18 0.40
N THR A 207 0.59 3.28 1.24
CA THR A 207 0.42 3.04 2.69
C THR A 207 -0.56 4.02 3.28
N ARG A 208 -0.41 5.32 3.02
CA ARG A 208 -1.38 6.34 3.49
C ARG A 208 -2.79 6.04 3.00
N TRP A 209 -2.96 5.68 1.73
CA TRP A 209 -4.25 5.29 1.16
C TRP A 209 -4.86 4.07 1.87
N VAL A 210 -4.11 2.98 2.05
CA VAL A 210 -4.54 1.79 2.82
C VAL A 210 -4.93 2.19 4.24
N MET A 211 -4.10 3.01 4.90
CA MET A 211 -4.35 3.43 6.28
C MET A 211 -5.65 4.21 6.41
N LYS A 212 -5.89 5.18 5.53
CA LYS A 212 -7.13 5.98 5.54
C LYS A 212 -8.35 5.09 5.32
N ASN A 213 -8.33 4.23 4.32
CA ASN A 213 -9.44 3.30 4.04
C ASN A 213 -9.72 2.37 5.22
N ARG A 214 -8.66 1.87 5.88
CA ARG A 214 -8.80 0.95 7.00
C ARG A 214 -9.31 1.64 8.26
N LEU A 215 -8.78 2.82 8.58
CA LEU A 215 -9.20 3.62 9.73
C LEU A 215 -10.63 4.15 9.57
N GLN A 216 -11.03 4.55 8.36
CA GLN A 216 -12.42 4.89 8.06
C GLN A 216 -13.36 3.73 8.38
N ALA A 217 -12.97 2.49 8.05
CA ALA A 217 -13.79 1.32 8.34
C ALA A 217 -13.97 1.00 9.84
N TRP A 218 -13.19 1.62 10.74
CA TRP A 218 -13.31 1.44 12.20
C TRP A 218 -13.78 2.68 12.94
N ASP A 219 -13.93 3.81 12.25
CA ASP A 219 -14.33 5.04 12.89
C ASP A 219 -15.76 4.93 13.44
N THR A 220 -16.00 5.55 14.60
CA THR A 220 -17.35 5.68 15.13
C THR A 220 -17.96 6.95 14.55
N ASP A 221 -18.81 6.77 13.55
CA ASP A 221 -19.50 7.80 12.79
C ASP A 221 -20.95 8.00 13.25
N VAL A 222 -21.46 7.07 14.06
CA VAL A 222 -22.83 7.07 14.57
C VAL A 222 -22.86 6.65 16.04
N ALA A 223 -23.67 7.34 16.83
CA ALA A 223 -24.08 6.92 18.17
C ALA A 223 -25.58 7.17 18.35
N ILE A 224 -26.25 6.39 19.19
CA ILE A 224 -27.67 6.57 19.48
C ILE A 224 -27.95 6.24 20.94
N VAL A 225 -28.82 7.03 21.57
CA VAL A 225 -29.27 6.80 22.95
C VAL A 225 -30.77 7.05 23.08
N SER A 226 -31.43 6.24 23.91
CA SER A 226 -32.84 6.44 24.26
C SER A 226 -32.97 7.40 25.44
N LEU A 227 -33.73 8.48 25.27
CA LEU A 227 -34.04 9.43 26.37
C LEU A 227 -35.30 8.99 27.12
N SER A 228 -36.31 8.56 26.37
CA SER A 228 -37.62 8.17 26.91
C SER A 228 -38.25 7.08 26.03
N ASN A 229 -39.42 6.61 26.42
CA ASN A 229 -40.19 5.68 25.60
C ASN A 229 -40.77 6.30 24.30
N GLN A 230 -40.51 7.57 24.01
CA GLN A 230 -40.97 8.25 22.81
C GLN A 230 -39.89 9.09 22.14
N ARG A 231 -38.65 9.07 22.65
CA ARG A 231 -37.56 9.90 22.13
C ARG A 231 -36.24 9.17 22.15
N VAL A 232 -35.55 9.21 21.02
CA VAL A 232 -34.15 8.80 20.88
C VAL A 232 -33.35 9.98 20.33
N VAL A 233 -32.07 10.03 20.66
CA VAL A 233 -31.11 10.99 20.11
C VAL A 233 -30.02 10.23 19.40
N SER A 234 -29.70 10.62 18.17
CA SER A 234 -28.52 10.17 17.47
C SER A 234 -27.47 11.27 17.41
N ALA A 235 -26.21 10.87 17.44
CA ALA A 235 -25.09 11.72 17.09
C ALA A 235 -24.44 11.18 15.82
N VAL A 236 -24.06 12.07 14.93
CA VAL A 236 -23.31 11.76 13.71
C VAL A 236 -22.22 12.80 13.50
N ARG A 237 -21.24 12.46 12.67
CA ARG A 237 -20.26 13.42 12.18
C ARG A 237 -20.68 13.95 10.81
N THR A 238 -20.65 15.26 10.68
CA THR A 238 -20.90 15.94 9.40
C THR A 238 -19.65 15.93 8.52
N THR A 239 -19.82 16.32 7.26
CA THR A 239 -18.74 16.45 6.27
C THR A 239 -17.66 17.46 6.68
N ASP A 240 -18.02 18.44 7.50
CA ASP A 240 -17.10 19.44 8.06
C ASP A 240 -16.48 18.98 9.39
N ASN A 241 -16.52 17.67 9.68
CA ASN A 241 -16.12 17.04 10.94
C ASN A 241 -16.88 17.53 12.19
N LEU A 242 -17.94 18.33 12.06
CA LEU A 242 -18.74 18.79 13.21
C LEU A 242 -19.61 17.67 13.76
N LEU A 243 -19.77 17.61 15.08
CA LEU A 243 -20.79 16.81 15.74
C LEU A 243 -22.16 17.34 15.34
N ARG A 244 -23.05 16.47 14.86
CA ARG A 244 -24.47 16.76 14.67
C ARG A 244 -25.29 15.87 15.57
N LEU A 245 -26.28 16.45 16.24
CA LEU A 245 -27.18 15.80 17.17
C LEU A 245 -28.59 15.90 16.62
N ASP A 246 -29.24 14.76 16.39
CA ASP A 246 -30.61 14.68 15.90
C ASP A 246 -31.50 14.03 16.97
N THR A 247 -32.62 14.67 17.28
CA THR A 247 -33.66 14.10 18.14
C THR A 247 -34.79 13.55 17.28
N TRP A 248 -35.24 12.35 17.65
CA TRP A 248 -36.29 11.64 16.94
C TRP A 248 -37.43 11.33 17.90
N GLN A 249 -38.65 11.55 17.43
CA GLN A 249 -39.85 11.06 18.07
C GLN A 249 -40.14 9.63 17.62
N VAL A 250 -40.56 8.79 18.56
CA VAL A 250 -40.94 7.40 18.33
C VAL A 250 -42.35 7.18 18.86
N ASN A 251 -43.22 6.56 18.07
CA ASN A 251 -44.54 6.13 18.54
C ASN A 251 -44.57 4.63 18.91
N GLY A 252 -45.67 4.17 19.51
CA GLY A 252 -45.82 2.77 19.94
C GLY A 252 -45.82 1.73 18.82
N ALA A 253 -45.94 2.14 17.55
CA ALA A 253 -45.79 1.28 16.38
C ALA A 253 -44.33 1.25 15.86
N GLY A 254 -43.40 1.91 16.55
CA GLY A 254 -42.01 2.04 16.13
C GLY A 254 -41.81 3.00 14.95
N VAL A 255 -42.79 3.84 14.60
CA VAL A 255 -42.59 4.88 13.58
C VAL A 255 -41.66 5.95 14.13
N VAL A 256 -40.60 6.25 13.39
CA VAL A 256 -39.59 7.25 13.73
C VAL A 256 -39.86 8.53 12.93
N GLY A 257 -39.93 9.67 13.60
CA GLY A 257 -40.03 10.99 12.99
C GLY A 257 -38.94 11.91 13.51
N HIS A 258 -38.29 12.67 12.62
CA HIS A 258 -37.33 13.70 13.04
C HIS A 258 -38.04 14.82 13.79
N LEU A 259 -37.46 15.28 14.89
CA LEU A 259 -38.07 16.29 15.77
C LEU A 259 -37.25 17.58 15.82
N GLY A 260 -35.92 17.49 15.85
CA GLY A 260 -35.04 18.66 15.84
C GLY A 260 -33.57 18.28 15.82
N GLU A 261 -32.71 19.24 15.49
CA GLU A 261 -31.26 19.04 15.34
C GLU A 261 -30.44 20.16 15.98
N SER A 262 -29.18 19.88 16.26
CA SER A 262 -28.16 20.87 16.65
C SER A 262 -26.78 20.43 16.18
N THR A 263 -25.85 21.38 16.08
CA THR A 263 -24.42 21.12 15.79
C THR A 263 -23.55 21.43 17.00
N GLY A 264 -22.47 20.67 17.18
CA GLY A 264 -21.45 20.84 18.20
C GLY A 264 -20.06 21.12 17.59
N PRO A 265 -18.96 20.88 18.33
CA PRO A 265 -17.59 21.13 17.86
C PRO A 265 -17.15 20.11 16.79
N SER A 266 -15.96 20.33 16.19
CA SER A 266 -15.31 19.32 15.36
C SER A 266 -14.81 18.14 16.19
N VAL A 267 -15.12 16.92 15.76
CA VAL A 267 -14.90 15.69 16.54
C VAL A 267 -14.17 14.61 15.74
N ARG A 268 -13.34 13.84 16.45
CA ARG A 268 -12.65 12.62 16.01
C ARG A 268 -13.37 11.34 16.45
N ASP A 269 -14.08 11.37 17.57
CA ASP A 269 -14.97 10.30 18.04
C ASP A 269 -16.00 10.88 19.02
N PHE A 270 -17.06 10.11 19.32
CA PHE A 270 -18.04 10.50 20.31
C PHE A 270 -18.82 9.32 20.90
N ALA A 271 -19.43 9.55 22.05
CA ALA A 271 -20.35 8.65 22.73
C ALA A 271 -21.46 9.45 23.42
N LEU A 272 -22.64 8.85 23.53
CA LEU A 272 -23.81 9.46 24.17
C LEU A 272 -24.25 8.69 25.42
N ALA A 273 -24.72 9.42 26.42
CA ALA A 273 -25.40 8.85 27.59
C ALA A 273 -26.63 9.69 27.96
N ALA A 274 -27.78 9.05 28.15
CA ALA A 274 -28.98 9.71 28.63
C ALA A 274 -28.89 9.90 30.15
N VAL A 275 -28.99 11.15 30.62
CA VAL A 275 -29.04 11.48 32.06
C VAL A 275 -30.45 11.85 32.51
N GLY A 276 -31.41 11.93 31.60
CA GLY A 276 -32.82 12.12 31.93
C GLY A 276 -33.70 11.93 30.71
N THR A 277 -34.99 12.17 30.88
CA THR A 277 -35.99 12.04 29.80
C THR A 277 -35.88 13.11 28.72
N GLU A 278 -35.22 14.22 29.04
CA GLU A 278 -35.01 15.36 28.15
C GLU A 278 -33.56 15.85 28.19
N GLN A 279 -32.64 15.07 28.76
CA GLN A 279 -31.25 15.50 28.90
C GLN A 279 -30.30 14.34 28.62
N PHE A 280 -29.23 14.64 27.91
CA PHE A 280 -28.16 13.70 27.62
C PHE A 280 -26.80 14.39 27.68
N VAL A 281 -25.77 13.56 27.69
CA VAL A 281 -24.37 13.97 27.68
C VAL A 281 -23.72 13.40 26.42
N ALA A 282 -22.95 14.24 25.74
CA ALA A 282 -22.06 13.83 24.67
C ALA A 282 -20.62 13.94 25.16
N ALA A 283 -19.90 12.82 25.19
CA ALA A 283 -18.45 12.80 25.34
C ALA A 283 -17.84 12.72 23.96
N THR A 284 -16.99 13.66 23.59
CA THR A 284 -16.39 13.75 22.26
C THR A 284 -14.88 13.91 22.36
N ARG A 285 -14.10 13.27 21.49
CA ARG A 285 -12.70 13.66 21.27
C ARG A 285 -12.68 14.73 20.19
N THR A 286 -12.11 15.89 20.47
CA THR A 286 -11.94 16.96 19.49
C THR A 286 -10.82 16.63 18.49
N VAL A 287 -10.68 17.42 17.43
CA VAL A 287 -9.56 17.34 16.48
C VAL A 287 -8.19 17.55 17.15
N ASP A 288 -8.16 18.21 18.30
CA ASP A 288 -6.96 18.47 19.11
C ASP A 288 -6.68 17.38 20.18
N ASN A 289 -7.37 16.24 20.10
CA ASN A 289 -7.26 15.14 21.07
C ASN A 289 -7.63 15.57 22.51
N GLU A 290 -8.67 16.38 22.66
CA GLU A 290 -9.28 16.71 23.96
C GLU A 290 -10.62 15.99 24.11
N LEU A 291 -10.92 15.44 25.30
CA LEU A 291 -12.29 15.11 25.67
C LEU A 291 -13.06 16.42 25.86
N ASN A 292 -14.07 16.70 25.04
CA ASN A 292 -15.13 17.65 25.35
C ASN A 292 -16.35 16.88 25.86
N LEU A 293 -16.74 17.15 27.11
CA LEU A 293 -17.93 16.59 27.75
C LEU A 293 -19.02 17.66 27.78
N SER A 294 -20.00 17.55 26.89
CA SER A 294 -21.08 18.53 26.72
C SER A 294 -22.42 17.95 27.15
N VAL A 295 -23.22 18.77 27.83
CA VAL A 295 -24.53 18.42 28.36
C VAL A 295 -25.60 19.12 27.54
N TRP A 296 -26.58 18.36 27.09
CA TRP A 296 -27.60 18.81 26.16
C TRP A 296 -28.99 18.57 26.73
N ALA A 297 -29.85 19.58 26.67
CA ALA A 297 -31.26 19.47 26.99
C ALA A 297 -32.08 19.51 25.70
N VAL A 298 -33.14 18.72 25.60
CA VAL A 298 -34.06 18.72 24.46
C VAL A 298 -35.21 19.67 24.76
N ASN A 299 -35.37 20.72 23.97
CA ASN A 299 -36.43 21.71 24.19
C ASN A 299 -37.83 21.18 23.81
N GLY A 300 -38.87 21.98 24.03
CA GLY A 300 -40.25 21.59 23.73
C GLY A 300 -40.52 21.31 22.25
N GLN A 301 -39.71 21.88 21.34
CA GLN A 301 -39.72 21.63 19.91
C GLN A 301 -38.88 20.40 19.53
N GLY A 302 -38.14 19.83 20.47
CA GLY A 302 -37.27 18.67 20.28
C GLY A 302 -35.88 18.97 19.76
N ALA A 303 -35.46 20.23 19.65
CA ALA A 303 -34.08 20.54 19.29
C ALA A 303 -33.16 20.39 20.52
N PRO A 304 -31.98 19.76 20.39
CA PRO A 304 -30.96 19.79 21.43
C PRO A 304 -30.44 21.21 21.68
N LEU A 305 -30.29 21.59 22.95
CA LEU A 305 -29.75 22.86 23.43
C LEU A 305 -28.58 22.59 24.37
N LEU A 306 -27.41 23.15 24.06
CA LEU A 306 -26.23 23.06 24.91
C LEU A 306 -26.50 23.74 26.26
N SER A 307 -26.37 22.97 27.34
CA SER A 307 -26.60 23.42 28.73
C SER A 307 -25.30 23.72 29.46
N GLY A 308 -24.20 23.05 29.10
CA GLY A 308 -22.88 23.29 29.66
C GLY A 308 -21.85 22.29 29.12
N GLU A 309 -20.56 22.60 29.28
CA GLU A 309 -19.47 21.76 28.79
C GLU A 309 -18.19 21.92 29.62
N THR A 310 -17.27 20.97 29.47
CA THR A 310 -15.91 21.02 30.02
C THR A 310 -14.95 20.22 29.13
N THR A 311 -13.64 20.50 29.21
CA THR A 311 -12.61 19.80 28.42
C THR A 311 -11.52 19.13 29.26
N VAL A 312 -10.90 18.07 28.73
CA VAL A 312 -9.72 17.38 29.27
C VAL A 312 -8.78 16.99 28.12
N SER A 313 -7.55 17.49 28.11
CA SER A 313 -6.58 17.22 27.04
C SER A 313 -5.99 15.79 27.06
N GLY A 314 -5.45 15.36 25.92
CA GLY A 314 -4.60 14.17 25.83
C GLY A 314 -5.35 12.85 25.74
N VAL A 315 -6.40 12.81 24.93
CA VAL A 315 -7.34 11.69 24.78
C VAL A 315 -7.34 11.14 23.35
N LYS A 316 -7.26 9.82 23.21
CA LYS A 316 -7.30 9.07 21.96
C LYS A 316 -8.61 8.32 21.72
N GLN A 317 -9.42 8.10 22.75
CA GLN A 317 -10.72 7.42 22.63
C GLN A 317 -11.63 7.82 23.80
N VAL A 318 -12.94 7.95 23.57
CA VAL A 318 -13.93 8.28 24.62
C VAL A 318 -15.11 7.29 24.70
N ARG A 319 -15.60 7.05 25.91
CA ARG A 319 -16.94 6.48 26.19
C ARG A 319 -17.57 7.22 27.36
N VAL A 320 -18.89 7.26 27.41
CA VAL A 320 -19.65 7.83 28.52
C VAL A 320 -20.83 6.93 28.87
N VAL A 321 -21.10 6.78 30.16
CA VAL A 321 -22.29 6.09 30.68
C VAL A 321 -22.92 6.92 31.77
N ALA A 322 -24.25 6.92 31.83
CA ALA A 322 -24.98 7.50 32.96
C ALA A 322 -25.10 6.48 34.09
N ILE A 323 -24.91 6.95 35.31
CA ILE A 323 -25.01 6.15 36.54
C ILE A 323 -26.30 6.49 37.27
N THR A 324 -26.61 7.77 37.33
CA THR A 324 -27.85 8.33 37.86
C THR A 324 -28.31 9.45 36.94
N GLY A 325 -29.44 10.08 37.25
CA GLY A 325 -29.92 11.22 36.47
C GLY A 325 -29.06 12.49 36.54
N GLN A 326 -28.04 12.50 37.41
CA GLN A 326 -27.14 13.65 37.61
C GLN A 326 -25.66 13.24 37.65
N ARG A 327 -25.34 11.98 37.34
CA ARG A 327 -23.96 11.49 37.41
C ARG A 327 -23.63 10.65 36.20
N VAL A 328 -22.49 10.96 35.59
CA VAL A 328 -21.93 10.19 34.48
C VAL A 328 -20.51 9.76 34.80
N VAL A 329 -20.07 8.72 34.11
CA VAL A 329 -18.68 8.29 34.07
C VAL A 329 -18.21 8.36 32.63
N THR A 330 -17.05 8.96 32.42
CA THR A 330 -16.34 8.87 31.16
C THR A 330 -15.16 7.94 31.31
N ALA A 331 -14.96 7.06 30.33
CA ALA A 331 -13.73 6.32 30.16
C ALA A 331 -12.97 6.89 28.96
N VAL A 332 -11.67 7.08 29.11
CA VAL A 332 -10.79 7.59 28.06
C VAL A 332 -9.54 6.72 27.92
N LYS A 333 -9.06 6.56 26.68
CA LYS A 333 -7.67 6.15 26.41
C LYS A 333 -6.84 7.40 26.25
N LEU A 334 -5.75 7.53 27.00
CA LEU A 334 -4.87 8.69 26.95
C LEU A 334 -3.88 8.59 25.79
N THR A 335 -3.11 9.65 25.52
CA THR A 335 -2.06 9.65 24.48
C THR A 335 -0.91 8.68 24.76
N ASP A 336 -0.71 8.28 26.01
CA ASP A 336 0.23 7.23 26.43
C ASP A 336 -0.41 5.82 26.50
N ASP A 337 -1.60 5.68 25.90
CA ASP A 337 -2.40 4.47 25.78
C ASP A 337 -2.90 3.89 27.11
N ARG A 338 -2.78 4.65 28.21
CA ARG A 338 -3.38 4.26 29.48
C ARG A 338 -4.88 4.53 29.49
N PHE A 339 -5.61 3.64 30.14
CA PHE A 339 -7.04 3.81 30.38
C PHE A 339 -7.29 4.64 31.64
N ARG A 340 -8.24 5.58 31.58
CA ARG A 340 -8.66 6.43 32.69
C ARG A 340 -10.17 6.52 32.79
N LEU A 341 -10.72 6.35 34.00
CA LEU A 341 -12.10 6.69 34.33
C LEU A 341 -12.14 8.06 35.00
N MET A 342 -13.19 8.83 34.72
CA MET A 342 -13.50 10.08 35.40
C MET A 342 -14.99 10.10 35.74
N THR A 343 -15.33 10.43 36.98
CA THR A 343 -16.72 10.60 37.44
C THR A 343 -17.08 12.07 37.43
N TRP A 344 -18.31 12.38 37.01
CA TRP A 344 -18.77 13.74 36.84
C TRP A 344 -20.16 13.92 37.45
N GLU A 345 -20.35 15.01 38.19
CA GLU A 345 -21.66 15.50 38.58
C GLU A 345 -22.20 16.44 37.49
N ILE A 346 -23.46 16.28 37.12
CA ILE A 346 -24.18 17.14 36.18
C ILE A 346 -25.13 18.02 37.00
N PRO A 347 -24.68 19.20 37.46
CA PRO A 347 -25.52 20.13 38.20
C PRO A 347 -26.66 20.67 37.34
N ALA A 348 -27.68 21.24 37.99
CA ALA A 348 -28.85 21.80 37.30
C ALA A 348 -28.53 22.98 36.35
N ASN A 349 -27.38 23.65 36.54
CA ASN A 349 -26.88 24.68 35.62
C ASN A 349 -26.16 24.10 34.39
N GLY A 350 -26.08 22.77 34.26
CA GLY A 350 -25.65 22.07 33.05
C GLY A 350 -24.14 21.85 32.90
N ALA A 351 -23.27 22.59 33.58
CA ALA A 351 -21.82 22.45 33.43
C ALA A 351 -21.27 21.25 34.23
N PRO A 352 -20.65 20.23 33.62
CA PRO A 352 -20.14 19.06 34.34
C PRO A 352 -19.03 19.43 35.34
N ASN A 353 -19.10 18.85 36.54
CA ASN A 353 -18.05 18.96 37.57
C ASN A 353 -17.38 17.62 37.79
N MET A 354 -16.07 17.52 37.55
CA MET A 354 -15.32 16.29 37.83
C MET A 354 -15.26 16.03 39.34
N LEU A 355 -15.60 14.81 39.77
CA LEU A 355 -15.60 14.39 41.17
C LEU A 355 -14.36 13.57 41.52
N ALA A 356 -14.04 12.58 40.69
CA ALA A 356 -12.88 11.71 40.88
C ALA A 356 -12.36 11.19 39.54
N GLN A 357 -11.17 10.60 39.56
CA GLN A 357 -10.59 9.89 38.44
C GLN A 357 -9.74 8.72 38.95
N ASP A 358 -9.61 7.69 38.12
CA ASP A 358 -8.75 6.53 38.35
C ASP A 358 -8.14 6.05 37.03
N THR A 359 -6.96 5.41 37.06
CA THR A 359 -6.28 4.90 35.86
C THR A 359 -6.05 3.41 35.95
N ALA A 360 -6.18 2.68 34.84
CA ALA A 360 -5.98 1.23 34.80
C ALA A 360 -5.18 0.76 33.60
N GLY A 361 -3.87 0.62 33.78
CA GLY A 361 -2.97 -0.02 32.80
C GLY A 361 -3.07 0.59 31.39
N ARG A 362 -2.45 -0.09 30.43
CA ARG A 362 -2.57 0.21 29.00
C ARG A 362 -3.68 -0.63 28.38
N VAL A 363 -4.37 -0.07 27.37
CA VAL A 363 -5.45 -0.74 26.64
C VAL A 363 -5.40 -0.40 25.16
N ARG A 364 -5.74 -1.37 24.31
CA ARG A 364 -5.93 -1.18 22.86
C ARG A 364 -7.20 -0.37 22.60
N ASP A 365 -8.30 -0.88 23.10
CA ASP A 365 -9.63 -0.29 23.03
C ASP A 365 -10.45 -0.71 24.24
N PHE A 366 -11.62 -0.11 24.37
CA PHE A 366 -12.54 -0.42 25.45
C PHE A 366 -13.99 -0.11 25.08
N ASP A 367 -14.88 -0.73 25.86
CA ASP A 367 -16.27 -0.37 25.98
C ASP A 367 -16.68 -0.34 27.46
N MET A 368 -17.74 0.38 27.79
CA MET A 368 -18.13 0.62 29.17
C MET A 368 -19.64 0.62 29.33
N VAL A 369 -20.12 0.04 30.42
CA VAL A 369 -21.54 0.04 30.78
C VAL A 369 -21.75 0.35 32.26
N SER A 370 -22.90 0.94 32.58
CA SER A 370 -23.37 1.02 33.97
C SER A 370 -24.13 -0.25 34.34
N ALA A 371 -23.68 -0.93 35.39
CA ALA A 371 -24.38 -2.02 36.05
C ALA A 371 -24.89 -1.55 37.42
N ALA A 372 -25.44 -0.33 37.47
CA ALA A 372 -25.86 0.29 38.72
C ALA A 372 -27.20 -0.26 39.22
N ASN A 373 -27.26 -0.52 40.54
CA ASN A 373 -28.51 -0.43 41.27
C ASN A 373 -28.56 0.87 42.09
N ALA A 374 -29.73 1.22 42.61
CA ALA A 374 -29.93 2.47 43.33
C ALA A 374 -29.08 2.61 44.60
N SER A 375 -28.53 1.52 45.14
CA SER A 375 -27.78 1.50 46.41
C SER A 375 -26.26 1.37 46.27
N SER A 376 -25.75 0.87 45.15
CA SER A 376 -24.33 0.63 44.87
C SER A 376 -24.13 0.81 43.36
N PRO A 377 -23.84 2.04 42.91
CA PRO A 377 -23.63 2.30 41.50
C PRO A 377 -22.32 1.66 41.05
N ARG A 378 -22.40 0.82 40.01
CA ARG A 378 -21.23 0.15 39.43
C ARG A 378 -21.06 0.49 37.96
N VAL A 379 -19.81 0.51 37.55
CA VAL A 379 -19.41 0.59 36.14
C VAL A 379 -18.52 -0.60 35.83
N VAL A 380 -18.74 -1.19 34.67
CA VAL A 380 -17.89 -2.25 34.15
C VAL A 380 -17.32 -1.81 32.82
N ALA A 381 -16.00 -1.89 32.70
CA ALA A 381 -15.30 -1.72 31.43
C ALA A 381 -14.83 -3.09 30.93
N GLY A 382 -15.14 -3.38 29.67
CA GLY A 382 -14.44 -4.40 28.91
C GLY A 382 -13.31 -3.71 28.16
N VAL A 383 -12.08 -4.12 28.42
CA VAL A 383 -10.90 -3.57 27.78
C VAL A 383 -10.17 -4.68 27.03
N ARG A 384 -9.63 -4.33 25.88
CA ARG A 384 -8.66 -5.17 25.21
C ARG A 384 -7.27 -4.75 25.63
N THR A 385 -6.51 -5.68 26.17
CA THR A 385 -5.18 -5.41 26.71
C THR A 385 -4.10 -5.43 25.63
N ASP A 386 -2.89 -5.04 26.02
CA ASP A 386 -1.68 -5.03 25.20
C ASP A 386 -1.33 -6.36 24.52
N ASN A 387 -1.76 -7.49 25.06
CA ASN A 387 -1.61 -8.84 24.49
C ASN A 387 -2.88 -9.31 23.75
N HIS A 388 -3.72 -8.38 23.29
CA HIS A 388 -4.97 -8.62 22.57
C HIS A 388 -5.98 -9.47 23.36
N SER A 389 -5.88 -9.48 24.68
CA SER A 389 -6.75 -10.31 25.53
C SER A 389 -7.91 -9.51 26.11
N LEU A 390 -9.02 -10.18 26.41
CA LEU A 390 -10.15 -9.54 27.08
C LEU A 390 -9.85 -9.38 28.57
N LYS A 391 -9.95 -8.17 29.10
CA LYS A 391 -10.00 -7.91 30.53
C LYS A 391 -11.29 -7.18 30.90
N LEU A 392 -12.00 -7.67 31.90
CA LEU A 392 -13.14 -6.98 32.49
C LEU A 392 -12.71 -6.36 33.81
N ILE A 393 -13.11 -5.12 34.07
CA ILE A 393 -12.81 -4.41 35.31
C ILE A 393 -14.11 -3.78 35.81
N ALA A 394 -14.43 -4.00 37.09
CA ALA A 394 -15.57 -3.40 37.76
C ALA A 394 -15.12 -2.36 38.79
N TRP A 395 -15.80 -1.21 38.77
CA TRP A 395 -15.65 -0.15 39.77
C TRP A 395 -16.98 0.05 40.48
N GLU A 396 -16.91 0.22 41.79
CA GLU A 396 -17.97 0.81 42.59
C GLU A 396 -17.74 2.32 42.70
N ILE A 397 -18.83 3.07 42.66
CA ILE A 397 -18.83 4.53 42.71
C ILE A 397 -19.54 4.95 43.98
N ALA A 398 -18.82 5.58 44.90
CA ALA A 398 -19.41 6.12 46.10
C ALA A 398 -20.30 7.35 45.82
N ASP A 399 -21.12 7.77 46.79
CA ASP A 399 -22.01 8.92 46.67
C ASP A 399 -21.28 10.24 46.38
N ASN A 400 -20.02 10.37 46.79
CA ASN A 400 -19.15 11.51 46.49
C ASN A 400 -18.43 11.39 45.13
N GLY A 401 -18.75 10.37 44.33
CA GLY A 401 -18.12 10.08 43.05
C GLY A 401 -16.78 9.34 43.14
N ALA A 402 -16.28 9.00 44.33
CA ALA A 402 -15.03 8.26 44.46
C ALA A 402 -15.13 6.88 43.80
N LEU A 403 -14.05 6.50 43.10
CA LEU A 403 -13.94 5.24 42.38
C LEU A 403 -13.20 4.20 43.23
N SER A 404 -13.77 3.01 43.36
CA SER A 404 -13.12 1.86 43.99
C SER A 404 -13.16 0.68 43.03
N ARG A 405 -11.99 0.17 42.60
CA ARG A 405 -11.93 -1.10 41.88
C ARG A 405 -12.38 -2.23 42.79
N VAL A 406 -13.45 -2.93 42.41
CA VAL A 406 -14.03 -4.01 43.21
C VAL A 406 -13.66 -5.39 42.65
N GLY A 407 -13.55 -5.54 41.33
CA GLY A 407 -13.13 -6.80 40.72
C GLY A 407 -12.50 -6.63 39.35
N GLU A 408 -11.69 -7.59 38.94
CA GLU A 408 -11.23 -7.73 37.56
C GLU A 408 -11.01 -9.20 37.20
N ILE A 409 -11.25 -9.55 35.92
CA ILE A 409 -10.80 -10.82 35.35
C ILE A 409 -10.02 -10.56 34.07
N SER A 410 -8.96 -11.34 33.87
CA SER A 410 -8.25 -11.40 32.59
C SER A 410 -8.57 -12.74 31.96
N ARG A 411 -9.13 -12.72 30.75
CA ARG A 411 -9.39 -13.92 29.96
C ARG A 411 -8.35 -14.03 28.86
N VAL A 412 -7.89 -15.25 28.64
CA VAL A 412 -6.99 -15.58 27.53
C VAL A 412 -7.82 -15.76 26.27
N GLY A 413 -7.37 -15.15 25.18
CA GLY A 413 -8.01 -15.23 23.87
C GLY A 413 -7.73 -13.95 23.11
N TYR A 414 -7.19 -14.08 21.91
CA TYR A 414 -6.92 -12.95 21.03
C TYR A 414 -8.26 -12.40 20.52
N ILE A 415 -8.50 -11.11 20.78
CA ILE A 415 -9.70 -10.40 20.36
C ILE A 415 -9.32 -9.14 19.56
N HIS A 416 -10.19 -8.75 18.63
CA HIS A 416 -10.07 -7.55 17.79
C HIS A 416 -10.93 -6.37 18.28
N GLY A 417 -11.86 -6.62 19.17
CA GLY A 417 -12.71 -5.59 19.78
C GLY A 417 -13.63 -6.16 20.84
N VAL A 418 -14.21 -5.27 21.64
CA VAL A 418 -15.09 -5.62 22.77
C VAL A 418 -16.31 -4.68 22.82
N LYS A 419 -17.48 -5.24 23.14
CA LYS A 419 -18.69 -4.51 23.53
C LYS A 419 -19.29 -5.10 24.80
N VAL A 420 -19.81 -4.25 25.68
CA VAL A 420 -20.35 -4.67 26.98
C VAL A 420 -21.75 -4.09 27.20
N ALA A 421 -22.69 -4.92 27.65
CA ALA A 421 -24.02 -4.49 28.04
C ALA A 421 -24.40 -5.09 29.40
N ALA A 422 -24.86 -4.23 30.31
CA ALA A 422 -25.45 -4.67 31.57
C ALA A 422 -26.90 -5.07 31.33
N LEU A 423 -27.25 -6.30 31.67
CA LEU A 423 -28.62 -6.82 31.58
C LEU A 423 -29.38 -6.60 32.88
N THR A 424 -28.66 -6.63 34.00
CA THR A 424 -29.13 -6.27 35.35
C THR A 424 -27.95 -5.63 36.10
N ASP A 425 -28.11 -5.30 37.37
CA ASP A 425 -27.02 -4.89 38.25
C ASP A 425 -26.04 -6.03 38.56
N SER A 426 -26.43 -7.29 38.32
CA SER A 426 -25.63 -8.47 38.59
C SER A 426 -25.29 -9.31 37.35
N ARG A 427 -25.70 -8.90 36.14
CA ARG A 427 -25.49 -9.68 34.91
C ARG A 427 -25.02 -8.83 33.74
N LEU A 428 -24.02 -9.35 33.03
CA LEU A 428 -23.43 -8.74 31.85
C LEU A 428 -23.52 -9.67 30.65
N ALA A 429 -23.68 -9.07 29.48
CA ALA A 429 -23.31 -9.67 28.20
C ALA A 429 -22.05 -8.97 27.67
N VAL A 430 -21.13 -9.74 27.10
CA VAL A 430 -19.91 -9.25 26.48
C VAL A 430 -19.82 -9.86 25.09
N ALA A 431 -19.69 -9.02 24.07
CA ALA A 431 -19.43 -9.46 22.70
C ALA A 431 -17.98 -9.12 22.34
N VAL A 432 -17.25 -10.08 21.78
CA VAL A 432 -15.89 -9.89 21.27
C VAL A 432 -15.80 -10.37 19.83
N ARG A 433 -14.90 -9.74 19.06
CA ARG A 433 -14.46 -10.26 17.76
C ARG A 433 -13.19 -11.07 17.99
N THR A 434 -13.13 -12.34 17.62
CA THR A 434 -11.92 -13.19 17.78
C THR A 434 -10.87 -12.87 16.72
N ALA A 435 -9.69 -13.50 16.79
CA ALA A 435 -8.63 -13.37 15.77
C ALA A 435 -9.12 -13.70 14.34
N GLU A 436 -10.00 -14.69 14.22
CA GLU A 436 -10.62 -15.15 12.96
C GLU A 436 -11.78 -14.25 12.51
N ASN A 437 -11.95 -13.09 13.17
CA ASN A 437 -13.07 -12.17 13.02
C ASN A 437 -14.44 -12.77 13.39
N ALA A 438 -14.49 -13.91 14.08
CA ALA A 438 -15.75 -14.49 14.55
C ALA A 438 -16.33 -13.67 15.72
N LEU A 439 -17.66 -13.54 15.76
CA LEU A 439 -18.37 -12.99 16.91
C LEU A 439 -18.44 -14.06 18.00
N ASN A 440 -17.82 -13.81 19.16
CA ASN A 440 -18.02 -14.61 20.36
C ASN A 440 -18.79 -13.77 21.40
N VAL A 441 -19.84 -14.35 21.96
CA VAL A 441 -20.71 -13.72 22.97
C VAL A 441 -20.55 -14.49 24.27
N MET A 442 -20.31 -13.77 25.36
CA MET A 442 -20.13 -14.30 26.71
C MET A 442 -21.15 -13.69 27.67
N ALA A 443 -21.60 -14.49 28.63
CA ALA A 443 -22.43 -14.05 29.75
C ALA A 443 -21.66 -14.12 31.06
N PHE A 444 -21.81 -13.09 31.91
CA PHE A 444 -21.16 -13.05 33.22
C PHE A 444 -22.15 -12.66 34.33
N ASP A 445 -21.95 -13.25 35.50
CA ASP A 445 -22.52 -12.81 36.77
C ASP A 445 -21.48 -11.99 37.55
N ILE A 446 -21.91 -10.84 38.07
CA ILE A 446 -21.11 -9.88 38.85
C ILE A 446 -21.77 -9.55 40.20
N SER A 447 -22.66 -10.42 40.69
CA SER A 447 -23.34 -10.26 41.98
C SER A 447 -22.35 -10.09 43.13
N ASN A 448 -21.26 -10.85 43.11
CA ASN A 448 -20.16 -10.71 44.04
C ASN A 448 -19.24 -9.58 43.56
N ALA A 449 -19.11 -8.52 44.37
CA ALA A 449 -18.37 -7.31 43.99
C ALA A 449 -16.93 -7.58 43.52
N ASN A 450 -16.34 -8.70 43.93
CA ASN A 450 -14.96 -9.06 43.65
C ASN A 450 -14.78 -10.23 42.68
N ASP A 451 -15.85 -10.71 42.05
CA ASP A 451 -15.77 -11.88 41.16
C ASP A 451 -16.60 -11.69 39.89
N PHE A 452 -16.04 -12.14 38.76
CA PHE A 452 -16.77 -12.29 37.51
C PHE A 452 -16.92 -13.78 37.26
N THR A 453 -18.11 -14.32 37.51
CA THR A 453 -18.41 -15.71 37.19
C THR A 453 -18.92 -15.79 35.75
N LYS A 454 -18.12 -16.39 34.86
CA LYS A 454 -18.58 -16.67 33.48
C LYS A 454 -19.70 -17.71 33.53
N LEU A 455 -20.85 -17.36 32.99
CA LEU A 455 -22.03 -18.22 32.96
C LEU A 455 -21.98 -19.13 31.73
N ASP A 456 -21.76 -18.56 30.54
CA ASP A 456 -21.73 -19.28 29.27
C ASP A 456 -21.03 -18.47 28.17
N ASP A 457 -20.73 -19.09 27.03
CA ASP A 457 -20.33 -18.44 25.77
C ASP A 457 -20.81 -19.18 24.51
N ASP A 458 -20.97 -18.43 23.41
CA ASP A 458 -21.35 -18.98 22.11
C ASP A 458 -20.75 -18.16 20.96
N GLU A 459 -20.59 -18.77 19.78
CA GLU A 459 -20.05 -18.14 18.57
C GLU A 459 -21.15 -17.89 17.53
N ALA A 460 -21.07 -16.78 16.80
CA ALA A 460 -22.09 -16.37 15.82
C ALA A 460 -21.54 -15.89 14.47
N GLY A 461 -20.48 -16.54 13.98
CA GLY A 461 -19.92 -16.35 12.64
C GLY A 461 -19.11 -15.06 12.48
N VAL A 462 -18.56 -14.83 11.29
CA VAL A 462 -17.64 -13.72 11.03
C VAL A 462 -18.35 -12.37 10.95
N THR A 463 -17.78 -11.37 11.60
CA THR A 463 -18.30 -10.00 11.69
C THR A 463 -17.18 -8.96 11.55
N ASP A 464 -17.50 -7.80 10.99
CA ASP A 464 -16.56 -6.68 10.92
C ASP A 464 -16.75 -5.72 12.08
N ILE A 465 -17.96 -5.19 12.28
CA ILE A 465 -18.30 -4.20 13.32
C ILE A 465 -19.42 -4.78 14.17
N MET A 466 -19.42 -4.47 15.46
CA MET A 466 -20.48 -4.89 16.37
C MET A 466 -20.93 -3.77 17.31
N ALA A 467 -22.22 -3.77 17.61
CA ALA A 467 -22.83 -3.04 18.71
C ALA A 467 -23.64 -4.01 19.58
N LEU A 468 -23.72 -3.73 20.88
CA LEU A 468 -24.41 -4.57 21.84
C LEU A 468 -25.41 -3.73 22.61
N SER A 469 -26.67 -4.16 22.65
CA SER A 469 -27.72 -3.45 23.38
C SER A 469 -28.57 -4.43 24.19
N ARG A 470 -28.90 -4.04 25.42
CA ARG A 470 -29.87 -4.74 26.26
C ARG A 470 -31.26 -4.64 25.64
N ILE A 471 -32.00 -5.75 25.54
CA ILE A 471 -33.41 -5.77 25.13
C ILE A 471 -34.37 -6.17 26.26
N GLY A 472 -33.85 -6.74 27.34
CA GLY A 472 -34.59 -7.09 28.56
C GLY A 472 -33.65 -7.44 29.73
N PRO A 473 -34.18 -7.92 30.88
CA PRO A 473 -33.36 -8.35 32.02
C PRO A 473 -32.49 -9.59 31.76
N SER A 474 -32.93 -10.46 30.85
CA SER A 474 -32.18 -11.64 30.41
C SER A 474 -31.82 -11.60 28.93
N GLY A 475 -32.41 -10.67 28.17
CA GLY A 475 -32.25 -10.57 26.72
C GLY A 475 -31.35 -9.44 26.27
N PHE A 476 -30.58 -9.68 25.22
CA PHE A 476 -29.81 -8.64 24.52
C PHE A 476 -29.76 -8.92 23.02
N ALA A 477 -29.36 -7.91 22.26
CA ALA A 477 -29.14 -8.00 20.83
C ALA A 477 -27.70 -7.59 20.49
N VAL A 478 -27.07 -8.36 19.61
CA VAL A 478 -25.82 -7.99 18.95
C VAL A 478 -26.18 -7.56 17.54
N VAL A 479 -25.81 -6.33 17.19
CA VAL A 479 -25.94 -5.81 15.84
C VAL A 479 -24.58 -5.90 15.19
N VAL A 480 -24.49 -6.53 14.03
CA VAL A 480 -23.22 -6.75 13.32
C VAL A 480 -23.29 -6.28 11.88
N ARG A 481 -22.12 -5.96 11.32
CA ARG A 481 -21.91 -5.92 9.87
C ARG A 481 -21.30 -7.25 9.45
N SER A 482 -22.01 -8.04 8.66
CA SER A 482 -21.46 -9.28 8.09
C SER A 482 -20.45 -8.99 6.97
N GLN A 483 -19.69 -10.00 6.56
CA GLN A 483 -18.64 -9.88 5.52
C GLN A 483 -19.15 -9.33 4.18
N ASN A 484 -20.43 -9.53 3.84
CA ASN A 484 -21.08 -8.94 2.67
C ASN A 484 -21.56 -7.50 2.89
N SER A 485 -21.05 -6.83 3.93
CA SER A 485 -21.44 -5.50 4.40
C SER A 485 -22.90 -5.36 4.85
N ALA A 486 -23.69 -6.45 4.93
CA ALA A 486 -25.07 -6.36 5.38
C ALA A 486 -25.17 -6.14 6.90
N LEU A 487 -26.13 -5.32 7.31
CA LEU A 487 -26.50 -5.18 8.72
C LEU A 487 -27.24 -6.44 9.15
N LYS A 488 -26.87 -7.03 10.28
CA LYS A 488 -27.55 -8.19 10.86
C LYS A 488 -27.81 -7.97 12.35
N VAL A 489 -29.03 -8.25 12.80
CA VAL A 489 -29.41 -8.23 14.22
C VAL A 489 -29.53 -9.66 14.71
N ILE A 490 -28.80 -10.01 15.77
CA ILE A 490 -28.83 -11.34 16.40
C ILE A 490 -29.31 -11.17 17.83
N THR A 491 -30.40 -11.84 18.19
CA THR A 491 -30.98 -11.76 19.54
C THR A 491 -30.62 -12.96 20.39
N TRP A 492 -30.34 -12.69 21.66
CA TRP A 492 -29.86 -13.65 22.64
C TRP A 492 -30.68 -13.55 23.93
N VAL A 493 -30.79 -14.66 24.65
CA VAL A 493 -31.32 -14.68 26.02
C VAL A 493 -30.43 -15.52 26.92
N ILE A 494 -30.31 -15.13 28.18
CA ILE A 494 -29.71 -15.96 29.23
C ILE A 494 -30.82 -16.71 29.96
N ASP A 495 -30.92 -18.02 29.73
CA ASP A 495 -31.90 -18.90 30.35
C ASP A 495 -31.20 -19.92 31.27
N GLY A 496 -31.52 -19.90 32.57
CA GLY A 496 -30.84 -20.77 33.54
C GLY A 496 -29.32 -20.57 33.65
N GLY A 497 -28.79 -19.45 33.16
CA GLY A 497 -27.35 -19.20 33.06
C GLY A 497 -26.74 -19.58 31.70
N GLN A 498 -27.48 -20.30 30.85
CA GLN A 498 -27.04 -20.63 29.49
C GLN A 498 -27.36 -19.51 28.51
N LEU A 499 -26.46 -19.26 27.57
CA LEU A 499 -26.70 -18.40 26.43
C LEU A 499 -27.49 -19.18 25.38
N VAL A 500 -28.66 -18.65 25.04
CA VAL A 500 -29.52 -19.20 23.99
C VAL A 500 -29.63 -18.17 22.88
N ARG A 501 -29.00 -18.46 21.75
CA ARG A 501 -29.23 -17.74 20.49
C ARG A 501 -30.66 -17.99 20.03
N ARG A 502 -31.45 -16.94 19.81
CA ARG A 502 -32.83 -17.10 19.36
C ARG A 502 -32.92 -17.17 17.85
N ASP A 503 -32.61 -16.07 17.18
CA ASP A 503 -32.59 -15.99 15.72
C ASP A 503 -31.83 -14.72 15.28
N SER A 504 -31.81 -14.48 13.97
CA SER A 504 -31.26 -13.27 13.38
C SER A 504 -32.01 -12.85 12.12
N ASP A 505 -32.01 -11.54 11.84
CA ASP A 505 -32.53 -10.98 10.59
C ASP A 505 -31.55 -9.94 10.03
N THR A 506 -31.63 -9.66 8.74
CA THR A 506 -30.68 -8.82 7.99
C THR A 506 -31.36 -7.60 7.37
N ALA A 507 -30.68 -6.46 7.37
CA ALA A 507 -31.00 -5.31 6.55
C ALA A 507 -29.87 -5.06 5.52
N GLY A 508 -30.09 -4.11 4.61
CA GLY A 508 -29.19 -3.80 3.51
C GLY A 508 -27.75 -3.43 3.94
N PRO A 509 -26.88 -3.13 2.96
CA PRO A 509 -25.49 -2.81 3.23
C PRO A 509 -25.35 -1.58 4.15
N THR A 510 -24.38 -1.63 5.05
CA THR A 510 -24.09 -0.61 6.06
C THR A 510 -22.58 -0.42 6.20
N SER A 511 -22.12 0.80 6.45
CA SER A 511 -20.70 1.09 6.72
C SER A 511 -20.43 1.37 8.20
N GLY A 512 -21.36 2.03 8.91
CA GLY A 512 -21.28 2.34 10.35
C GLY A 512 -22.48 1.81 11.14
N LEU A 513 -22.32 1.52 12.44
CA LEU A 513 -23.35 0.89 13.29
C LEU A 513 -23.33 1.38 14.74
N ALA A 514 -24.50 1.77 15.25
CA ALA A 514 -24.79 1.93 16.67
C ALA A 514 -26.18 1.38 17.00
N ALA A 515 -26.39 0.94 18.24
CA ALA A 515 -27.65 0.38 18.67
C ALA A 515 -28.03 0.89 20.07
N THR A 516 -29.32 1.18 20.24
CA THR A 516 -29.91 1.44 21.55
C THR A 516 -31.28 0.79 21.60
N ASN A 517 -31.80 0.55 22.80
CA ASN A 517 -33.12 -0.03 22.98
C ASN A 517 -34.06 0.96 23.67
N LEU A 518 -35.33 0.86 23.31
CA LEU A 518 -36.41 1.56 23.96
C LEU A 518 -37.36 0.52 24.58
N ILE A 519 -37.43 0.54 25.91
CA ILE A 519 -38.22 -0.42 26.69
C ILE A 519 -39.63 0.15 26.89
N TYR A 520 -40.66 -0.52 26.36
CA TYR A 520 -42.06 -0.18 26.64
C TYR A 520 -42.60 -1.03 27.79
N GLY A 521 -42.64 -0.45 29.00
CA GLY A 521 -43.24 -1.09 30.19
C GLY A 521 -42.27 -1.95 31.01
N SER A 522 -42.79 -2.65 32.03
CA SER A 522 -42.01 -3.40 33.03
C SER A 522 -41.74 -4.87 32.67
N ASP A 523 -42.34 -5.39 31.60
CA ASP A 523 -42.45 -6.84 31.36
C ASP A 523 -41.58 -7.30 30.18
N THR A 524 -41.18 -8.58 30.22
CA THR A 524 -39.85 -9.08 29.88
C THR A 524 -39.32 -8.96 28.44
N PHE A 525 -40.10 -8.55 27.42
CA PHE A 525 -39.61 -8.46 26.04
C PHE A 525 -40.35 -7.43 25.16
N ASN A 526 -41.13 -6.50 25.72
CA ASN A 526 -41.81 -5.46 24.91
C ASN A 526 -40.88 -4.30 24.55
N SER A 527 -39.85 -4.61 23.76
CA SER A 527 -38.78 -3.69 23.40
C SER A 527 -38.74 -3.47 21.90
N ILE A 528 -38.50 -2.22 21.50
CA ILE A 528 -38.12 -1.89 20.12
C ILE A 528 -36.64 -1.51 20.15
N LEU A 529 -35.83 -2.30 19.46
CA LEU A 529 -34.41 -2.01 19.27
C LEU A 529 -34.28 -1.00 18.12
N PHE A 530 -33.59 0.10 18.37
CA PHE A 530 -33.24 1.09 17.36
C PHE A 530 -31.79 0.89 16.94
N VAL A 531 -31.58 0.68 15.65
CA VAL A 531 -30.25 0.61 15.05
C VAL A 531 -30.04 1.85 14.21
N ALA A 532 -29.07 2.66 14.61
CA ALA A 532 -28.58 3.76 13.80
C ALA A 532 -27.45 3.21 12.91
N ALA A 533 -27.62 3.33 11.60
CA ALA A 533 -26.74 2.77 10.61
C ALA A 533 -26.35 3.82 9.58
N ARG A 534 -25.11 3.83 9.12
CA ARG A 534 -24.72 4.60 7.94
C ARG A 534 -24.91 3.74 6.70
N THR A 535 -25.71 4.23 5.77
CA THR A 535 -26.00 3.54 4.50
C THR A 535 -24.78 3.57 3.57
N ALA A 536 -24.80 2.75 2.52
CA ALA A 536 -23.80 2.83 1.45
C ALA A 536 -23.76 4.20 0.74
N GLN A 537 -24.83 5.00 0.85
CA GLN A 537 -24.91 6.37 0.33
C GLN A 537 -24.40 7.41 1.34
N SER A 538 -23.74 6.98 2.43
CA SER A 538 -23.25 7.88 3.47
C SER A 538 -24.37 8.71 4.12
N THR A 539 -25.54 8.11 4.36
CA THR A 539 -26.65 8.76 5.08
C THR A 539 -26.97 8.03 6.38
N LEU A 540 -27.45 8.78 7.38
CA LEU A 540 -27.98 8.19 8.60
C LEU A 540 -29.28 7.45 8.30
N LYS A 541 -29.44 6.25 8.83
CA LYS A 541 -30.71 5.53 8.85
C LYS A 541 -31.00 5.03 10.24
N ILE A 542 -32.16 5.38 10.79
CA ILE A 542 -32.67 4.81 12.04
C ILE A 542 -33.63 3.68 11.69
N ILE A 543 -33.23 2.45 11.97
CA ILE A 543 -33.98 1.24 11.67
C ILE A 543 -34.57 0.67 12.96
N PRO A 544 -35.91 0.74 13.14
CA PRO A 544 -36.59 0.10 14.24
C PRO A 544 -36.74 -1.41 14.02
N TRP A 545 -36.49 -2.19 15.07
CA TRP A 545 -36.63 -3.64 15.10
C TRP A 545 -37.55 -4.05 16.24
N ASN A 546 -38.59 -4.80 15.91
CA ASN A 546 -39.38 -5.49 16.92
C ASN A 546 -38.61 -6.74 17.39
N VAL A 547 -38.20 -6.73 18.66
CA VAL A 547 -37.46 -7.83 19.29
C VAL A 547 -38.29 -8.53 20.37
N THR A 548 -39.62 -8.42 20.32
CA THR A 548 -40.52 -9.13 21.25
C THR A 548 -40.58 -10.63 20.97
N GLY A 549 -40.41 -11.02 19.71
CA GLY A 549 -40.41 -12.41 19.26
C GLY A 549 -39.03 -13.07 19.36
N PRO A 550 -38.94 -14.38 19.08
CA PRO A 550 -37.64 -15.05 18.96
C PRO A 550 -36.84 -14.55 17.75
N THR A 551 -37.54 -14.17 16.68
CA THR A 551 -36.94 -13.57 15.49
C THR A 551 -37.05 -12.05 15.58
N PRO A 552 -35.94 -11.30 15.48
CA PRO A 552 -36.02 -9.86 15.32
C PRO A 552 -36.71 -9.55 13.99
N ILE A 553 -37.74 -8.71 14.01
CA ILE A 553 -38.49 -8.31 12.81
C ILE A 553 -38.20 -6.85 12.54
N ARG A 554 -37.63 -6.55 11.38
CA ARG A 554 -37.49 -5.17 10.91
C ARG A 554 -38.87 -4.53 10.76
N LEU A 555 -39.05 -3.32 11.30
CA LEU A 555 -40.23 -2.51 11.07
C LEU A 555 -39.99 -1.62 9.84
N ASP A 556 -40.96 -1.54 8.92
CA ASP A 556 -40.84 -0.79 7.65
C ASP A 556 -40.76 0.74 7.80
N ASN A 557 -40.63 1.24 9.04
CA ASN A 557 -40.68 2.65 9.39
C ASN A 557 -39.29 3.24 9.65
N ALA A 558 -38.31 2.89 8.80
CA ALA A 558 -36.99 3.47 8.91
C ALA A 558 -37.03 4.95 8.53
N ALA A 559 -36.42 5.81 9.34
CA ALA A 559 -36.24 7.21 9.02
C ALA A 559 -34.86 7.40 8.40
N ASP A 560 -34.81 8.04 7.23
CA ASP A 560 -33.56 8.52 6.66
C ASP A 560 -33.23 9.88 7.28
N GLY A 561 -31.98 10.05 7.67
CA GLY A 561 -31.42 11.27 8.22
C GLY A 561 -30.44 11.94 7.25
N ALA A 562 -29.68 12.89 7.78
CA ALA A 562 -28.73 13.66 7.00
C ALA A 562 -27.53 12.82 6.49
N PRO A 563 -26.78 13.36 5.52
CA PRO A 563 -25.47 12.83 5.17
C PRO A 563 -24.56 12.73 6.40
N ILE A 564 -23.84 11.63 6.50
CA ILE A 564 -22.81 11.35 7.50
C ILE A 564 -21.51 11.11 6.74
N GLU A 565 -20.42 11.67 7.21
CA GLU A 565 -19.09 11.32 6.73
C GLU A 565 -18.25 10.68 7.83
N ASP A 566 -17.36 9.79 7.42
CA ASP A 566 -16.29 9.33 8.29
C ASP A 566 -15.34 10.50 8.60
N TYR A 567 -14.53 10.36 9.64
CA TYR A 567 -13.39 11.24 9.76
C TYR A 567 -12.55 11.20 8.47
N SER A 568 -12.31 12.38 7.90
CA SER A 568 -11.34 12.52 6.83
C SER A 568 -9.93 12.49 7.43
N TRP A 569 -9.39 11.28 7.64
CA TRP A 569 -8.03 11.06 8.09
C TRP A 569 -7.04 11.80 7.19
N SER A 570 -6.35 12.79 7.75
CA SER A 570 -5.31 13.55 7.05
C SER A 570 -4.00 12.77 6.99
N ASP A 571 -3.07 13.17 6.12
CA ASP A 571 -1.74 12.56 6.09
C ASP A 571 -1.00 12.76 7.42
N ASP A 572 -1.15 13.93 8.04
CA ASP A 572 -0.61 14.24 9.38
C ASP A 572 -1.17 13.27 10.43
N ASP A 573 -2.47 12.96 10.38
CA ASP A 573 -3.07 11.98 11.28
C ASP A 573 -2.48 10.58 11.10
N ILE A 574 -2.23 10.16 9.85
CA ILE A 574 -1.58 8.87 9.55
C ILE A 574 -0.13 8.88 10.04
N GLU A 575 0.58 9.97 9.83
CA GLU A 575 1.98 10.11 10.16
C GLU A 575 2.29 10.09 11.66
N GLU A 576 1.34 10.53 12.48
CA GLU A 576 1.44 10.47 13.94
C GLU A 576 1.12 9.07 14.52
N LEU A 577 0.61 8.13 13.73
CA LEU A 577 0.35 6.77 14.18
C LEU A 577 1.65 6.09 14.58
N ARG A 578 1.66 5.49 15.78
CA ARG A 578 2.79 4.71 16.26
C ARG A 578 2.82 3.33 15.60
N LEU A 579 4.01 2.90 15.18
CA LEU A 579 4.26 1.58 14.60
C LEU A 579 3.82 0.44 15.53
N LEU A 580 4.09 0.60 16.83
CA LEU A 580 3.64 -0.30 17.92
C LEU A 580 2.49 0.31 18.73
N GLY A 581 1.67 1.11 18.04
CA GLY A 581 0.60 1.88 18.64
C GLY A 581 -0.67 1.08 18.87
N TYR A 582 -1.44 1.58 19.83
CA TYR A 582 -2.81 1.14 20.07
C TYR A 582 -3.82 2.00 19.30
N ASP A 583 -3.36 2.80 18.35
CA ASP A 583 -4.20 3.70 17.57
C ASP A 583 -5.12 2.94 16.61
N ILE A 584 -4.75 1.70 16.28
CA ILE A 584 -5.45 0.80 15.38
C ILE A 584 -5.80 -0.49 16.11
N PRO A 585 -7.04 -1.00 16.00
CA PRO A 585 -7.44 -2.17 16.74
C PRO A 585 -6.58 -3.40 16.38
N GLU A 586 -6.31 -3.65 15.12
CA GLU A 586 -5.55 -4.81 14.64
C GLU A 586 -4.04 -4.70 14.87
N GLY A 587 -3.53 -3.52 15.25
CA GLY A 587 -2.11 -3.19 15.14
C GLY A 587 -1.71 -2.87 13.69
N LEU A 588 -0.54 -2.26 13.51
CA LEU A 588 0.03 -1.99 12.19
C LEU A 588 0.87 -3.16 11.66
N LEU A 589 1.36 -4.00 12.56
CA LEU A 589 2.28 -5.08 12.28
C LEU A 589 1.65 -6.41 12.68
N PRO A 590 2.03 -7.52 12.01
CA PRO A 590 1.70 -8.86 12.48
C PRO A 590 2.08 -9.06 13.95
N ASP A 591 1.24 -9.80 14.67
CA ASP A 591 1.33 -9.92 16.14
C ASP A 591 2.71 -10.33 16.64
N ARG A 592 3.40 -11.24 15.95
CA ARG A 592 4.73 -11.73 16.38
C ARG A 592 5.77 -10.62 16.27
N LEU A 593 5.83 -9.93 15.13
CA LEU A 593 6.69 -8.76 14.95
C LEU A 593 6.36 -7.65 15.96
N GLU A 594 5.09 -7.39 16.23
CA GLU A 594 4.68 -6.41 17.24
C GLU A 594 5.13 -6.80 18.66
N ARG A 595 4.95 -8.07 19.06
CA ARG A 595 5.40 -8.55 20.39
C ARG A 595 6.92 -8.45 20.55
N LEU A 596 7.68 -8.78 19.52
CA LEU A 596 9.14 -8.70 19.54
C LEU A 596 9.61 -7.24 19.64
N LEU A 597 9.08 -6.38 18.77
CA LEU A 597 9.41 -4.94 18.77
C LEU A 597 8.96 -4.23 20.07
N SER A 598 7.89 -4.71 20.72
CA SER A 598 7.42 -4.18 22.00
C SER A 598 8.09 -4.81 23.23
N GLN A 599 9.14 -5.62 23.04
CA GLN A 599 9.89 -6.32 24.10
C GLN A 599 9.04 -7.29 24.94
N LYS A 600 7.87 -7.71 24.43
CA LYS A 600 7.01 -8.72 25.06
C LYS A 600 7.49 -10.14 24.76
N GLU A 601 8.24 -10.30 23.68
CA GLU A 601 8.91 -11.52 23.26
C GLU A 601 10.39 -11.17 23.07
N THR A 602 11.30 -12.07 23.43
CA THR A 602 12.73 -11.92 23.12
C THR A 602 12.99 -12.53 21.75
N LEU A 603 13.89 -11.92 21.00
CA LEU A 603 14.43 -12.52 19.79
C LEU A 603 15.08 -13.87 20.11
N PRO A 604 15.18 -14.77 19.13
CA PRO A 604 16.11 -15.89 19.22
C PRO A 604 17.51 -15.37 19.58
N ALA A 605 18.27 -16.17 20.33
CA ALA A 605 19.63 -15.81 20.67
C ALA A 605 20.50 -15.86 19.40
N PHE A 606 20.65 -14.72 18.72
CA PHE A 606 21.57 -14.60 17.61
C PHE A 606 23.00 -14.55 18.17
N ASP A 607 23.84 -15.53 17.83
CA ASP A 607 25.28 -15.50 18.15
C ASP A 607 26.08 -15.31 16.85
N PRO A 608 26.79 -14.18 16.67
CA PRO A 608 26.78 -12.97 17.50
C PRO A 608 25.45 -12.20 17.37
N PRO A 609 25.11 -11.31 18.33
CA PRO A 609 23.93 -10.46 18.21
C PRO A 609 23.98 -9.69 16.89
N ILE A 610 22.82 -9.43 16.24
CA ILE A 610 22.66 -8.72 14.95
C ILE A 610 23.04 -7.23 15.08
N GLY A 611 24.19 -6.94 15.67
CA GLY A 611 24.89 -5.68 15.65
C GLY A 611 25.78 -5.68 14.44
N ASP A 612 25.34 -5.00 13.38
CA ASP A 612 26.17 -4.64 12.24
C ASP A 612 27.30 -3.72 12.73
N ALA A 613 28.36 -4.31 13.30
CA ALA A 613 29.57 -3.63 13.74
C ALA A 613 30.35 -3.02 12.56
N SER A 614 29.86 -3.20 11.32
CA SER A 614 30.53 -2.74 10.11
C SER A 614 30.06 -1.37 9.62
N ASP A 615 28.93 -0.84 10.11
CA ASP A 615 28.57 0.57 9.85
C ASP A 615 29.41 1.48 10.75
N LYS A 616 30.69 1.60 10.40
CA LYS A 616 31.76 2.35 11.09
C LYS A 616 31.47 3.85 11.29
N SER A 617 30.28 4.34 10.96
CA SER A 617 29.87 5.72 11.19
C SER A 617 29.34 5.98 12.60
N GLY A 618 29.02 4.95 13.39
CA GLY A 618 28.68 5.12 14.80
C GLY A 618 29.89 5.55 15.63
N THR A 619 29.72 6.54 16.51
CA THR A 619 30.76 6.85 17.51
C THR A 619 30.91 5.64 18.45
N THR A 620 32.13 5.36 18.93
CA THR A 620 32.44 4.14 19.72
C THR A 620 31.50 3.92 20.92
N GLY A 621 30.92 4.99 21.49
CA GLY A 621 29.97 4.90 22.60
C GLY A 621 28.57 4.40 22.25
N GLN A 622 28.16 4.43 20.97
CA GLN A 622 26.85 3.93 20.53
C GLN A 622 26.84 2.41 20.31
N ILE A 623 28.00 1.80 20.04
CA ILE A 623 28.11 0.35 19.88
C ILE A 623 27.95 -0.36 21.24
N GLU A 624 28.48 0.22 22.32
CA GLU A 624 28.36 -0.32 23.69
C GLU A 624 26.91 -0.37 24.19
N THR A 625 26.06 0.60 23.78
CA THR A 625 24.65 0.63 24.15
C THR A 625 23.85 -0.50 23.47
N CYS A 626 24.23 -0.88 22.25
CA CYS A 626 23.57 -1.97 21.51
C CYS A 626 23.89 -3.36 22.09
N THR A 627 25.10 -3.60 22.60
CA THR A 627 25.47 -4.88 23.24
C THR A 627 24.64 -5.16 24.50
N ALA A 628 24.17 -4.10 25.18
CA ALA A 628 23.37 -4.23 26.40
C ALA A 628 21.91 -4.70 26.16
N LEU A 629 21.42 -4.66 24.92
CA LEU A 629 20.05 -5.07 24.59
C LEU A 629 19.84 -6.59 24.69
N GLY A 630 20.93 -7.39 24.61
CA GLY A 630 20.84 -8.84 24.55
C GLY A 630 19.95 -9.30 23.40
N ASN A 631 18.93 -10.10 23.70
CA ASN A 631 17.94 -10.59 22.74
C ASN A 631 16.66 -9.71 22.69
N SER A 632 16.67 -8.51 23.26
CA SER A 632 15.50 -7.62 23.22
C SER A 632 15.63 -6.63 22.06
N ALA A 633 14.52 -6.31 21.41
CA ALA A 633 14.49 -5.19 20.46
C ALA A 633 14.82 -3.86 21.17
N ASP A 634 15.34 -2.88 20.43
CA ASP A 634 15.61 -1.54 20.97
C ASP A 634 14.31 -0.89 21.51
N PRO A 635 14.26 -0.38 22.75
CA PRO A 635 13.05 0.24 23.29
C PRO A 635 12.58 1.47 22.50
N GLN A 636 13.45 2.10 21.70
CA GLN A 636 13.07 3.19 20.81
C GLN A 636 12.01 2.78 19.78
N TRP A 637 11.89 1.49 19.44
CA TRP A 637 10.84 1.00 18.55
C TRP A 637 9.41 1.33 19.05
N LEU A 638 9.21 1.48 20.36
CA LEU A 638 7.93 1.89 20.97
C LEU A 638 7.50 3.32 20.61
N GLU A 639 8.45 4.17 20.21
CA GLU A 639 8.22 5.57 19.86
C GLU A 639 8.29 5.83 18.34
N VAL A 640 8.52 4.77 17.54
CA VAL A 640 8.54 4.88 16.08
C VAL A 640 7.13 5.17 15.58
N GLN A 641 6.98 6.23 14.79
CA GLN A 641 5.74 6.63 14.15
C GLN A 641 5.85 6.40 12.64
N LEU A 642 4.74 6.41 11.92
CA LEU A 642 4.75 6.25 10.46
C LEU A 642 5.55 7.36 9.76
N LYS A 643 5.56 8.59 10.28
CA LYS A 643 6.46 9.64 9.76
C LYS A 643 7.94 9.28 9.84
N HIS A 644 8.33 8.50 10.84
CA HIS A 644 9.70 7.99 10.95
C HIS A 644 9.99 6.92 9.88
N VAL A 645 8.99 6.10 9.52
CA VAL A 645 9.10 5.08 8.47
C VAL A 645 9.07 5.69 7.07
N PHE A 646 8.29 6.75 6.87
CA PHE A 646 8.19 7.50 5.60
C PHE A 646 9.36 8.47 5.39
N GLY A 647 10.07 8.85 6.45
CA GLY A 647 11.18 9.78 6.37
C GLY A 647 12.50 9.11 5.99
N HIS A 648 13.28 9.80 5.17
CA HIS A 648 14.66 9.41 4.83
C HIS A 648 15.67 9.74 5.94
N ARG A 649 15.27 10.44 7.01
CA ARG A 649 16.19 10.99 8.01
C ARG A 649 15.56 11.00 9.40
N THR A 650 15.42 9.82 9.96
CA THR A 650 14.53 9.58 11.12
C THR A 650 15.20 8.78 12.23
N GLY A 651 16.49 8.44 12.07
CA GLY A 651 17.26 7.63 13.02
C GLY A 651 17.06 6.11 12.87
N LEU A 652 16.15 5.65 12.00
CA LEU A 652 15.97 4.22 11.71
C LEU A 652 17.15 3.64 10.90
N PRO A 653 17.37 2.32 10.85
CA PRO A 653 18.55 1.73 10.22
C PRO A 653 18.68 2.06 8.72
N ARG A 654 19.92 2.25 8.25
CA ARG A 654 20.25 2.71 6.89
C ARG A 654 20.21 1.61 5.81
N SER A 655 20.03 0.34 6.18
CA SER A 655 20.12 -0.76 5.23
C SER A 655 19.15 -1.87 5.55
N ALA A 656 18.57 -2.45 4.49
CA ALA A 656 18.00 -3.78 4.60
C ALA A 656 19.11 -4.75 4.99
N ILE A 657 18.78 -5.70 5.85
CA ILE A 657 19.69 -6.74 6.27
C ILE A 657 20.13 -7.55 5.06
N SER A 658 21.41 -7.93 5.02
CA SER A 658 21.89 -8.89 4.04
C SER A 658 21.18 -10.22 4.29
N TYR A 659 20.34 -10.64 3.34
CA TYR A 659 19.61 -11.91 3.42
C TYR A 659 20.55 -13.06 3.76
N ASN A 660 21.68 -13.12 3.04
CA ASN A 660 22.60 -14.23 3.12
C ASN A 660 23.31 -14.32 4.45
N THR A 661 23.61 -13.20 5.12
CA THR A 661 24.48 -13.22 6.32
C THR A 661 23.70 -13.14 7.63
N VAL A 662 22.39 -12.96 7.58
CA VAL A 662 21.58 -12.80 8.79
C VAL A 662 20.28 -13.56 8.66
N VAL A 663 19.44 -13.26 7.67
CA VAL A 663 18.12 -13.93 7.60
C VAL A 663 18.26 -15.41 7.29
N ARG A 664 19.16 -15.77 6.37
CA ARG A 664 19.43 -17.17 5.99
C ARG A 664 20.12 -17.92 7.12
N ASP A 665 21.16 -17.33 7.69
CA ASP A 665 21.99 -17.98 8.71
C ASP A 665 21.24 -18.15 10.03
N TYR A 666 20.09 -17.47 10.19
CA TYR A 666 19.20 -17.63 11.33
C TYR A 666 17.77 -18.10 10.97
N LEU A 667 17.58 -18.66 9.78
CA LEU A 667 16.24 -19.00 9.30
C LEU A 667 15.59 -20.10 10.14
N ASP A 668 16.41 -21.02 10.63
CA ASP A 668 16.04 -22.11 11.50
C ASP A 668 15.59 -21.60 12.87
N GLU A 669 16.31 -20.70 13.53
CA GLU A 669 15.86 -20.14 14.81
C GLU A 669 14.66 -19.21 14.64
N LEU A 670 14.56 -18.48 13.52
CA LEU A 670 13.38 -17.68 13.20
C LEU A 670 12.11 -18.55 13.05
N ARG A 671 12.27 -19.80 12.60
CA ARG A 671 11.17 -20.75 12.38
C ARG A 671 11.03 -21.82 13.47
N GLY A 672 11.97 -21.92 14.40
CA GLY A 672 12.06 -23.01 15.39
C GLY A 672 12.28 -24.37 14.73
N LEU A 673 13.18 -24.46 13.75
CA LEU A 673 13.49 -25.70 13.02
C LEU A 673 14.61 -26.46 13.74
N ASP A 674 14.24 -27.21 14.78
CA ASP A 674 15.21 -27.88 15.65
C ASP A 674 15.38 -29.37 15.31
N SER A 675 14.63 -29.90 14.33
CA SER A 675 14.67 -31.32 13.98
C SER A 675 14.45 -31.59 12.49
N PRO A 676 14.92 -32.74 11.97
CA PRO A 676 14.62 -33.18 10.60
C PRO A 676 13.12 -33.23 10.27
N ALA A 677 12.26 -33.45 11.26
CA ALA A 677 10.81 -33.44 11.08
C ALA A 677 10.27 -32.04 10.79
N ASP A 678 10.82 -31.01 11.43
CA ASP A 678 10.44 -29.61 11.20
C ASP A 678 10.83 -29.17 9.79
N TYR A 679 12.04 -29.52 9.34
CA TYR A 679 12.47 -29.27 7.96
C TYR A 679 11.65 -30.05 6.93
N ALA A 680 11.28 -31.30 7.23
CA ALA A 680 10.37 -32.07 6.37
C ALA A 680 8.99 -31.40 6.25
N ALA A 681 8.47 -30.83 7.35
CA ALA A 681 7.22 -30.07 7.33
C ALA A 681 7.35 -28.80 6.47
N GLN A 682 8.48 -28.09 6.54
CA GLN A 682 8.76 -26.94 5.67
C GLN A 682 8.85 -27.34 4.19
N GLU A 683 9.54 -28.44 3.87
CA GLU A 683 9.58 -28.96 2.50
C GLU A 683 8.19 -29.40 2.01
N LEU A 684 7.34 -29.92 2.90
CA LEU A 684 5.97 -30.28 2.54
C LEU A 684 5.17 -29.06 2.05
N LEU A 685 5.34 -27.88 2.68
CA LEU A 685 4.72 -26.64 2.21
C LEU A 685 5.08 -26.35 0.75
N LEU A 686 6.33 -26.62 0.37
CA LEU A 686 6.82 -26.44 -0.99
C LEU A 686 6.25 -27.45 -1.99
N ARG A 687 6.04 -28.69 -1.52
CA ARG A 687 5.46 -29.78 -2.33
C ARG A 687 3.97 -29.56 -2.59
N THR A 688 3.27 -28.92 -1.65
CA THR A 688 1.84 -28.63 -1.74
C THR A 688 1.53 -27.27 -2.36
N ASP A 689 2.51 -26.36 -2.40
CA ASP A 689 2.41 -25.07 -3.09
C ASP A 689 2.05 -25.29 -4.58
N PRO A 690 0.91 -24.79 -5.08
CA PRO A 690 0.50 -24.97 -6.47
C PRO A 690 1.47 -24.32 -7.46
N ASN A 691 2.21 -23.30 -7.01
CA ASN A 691 3.20 -22.62 -7.83
C ASN A 691 4.53 -23.35 -7.87
N VAL A 692 4.79 -24.34 -7.01
CA VAL A 692 6.02 -25.16 -7.10
C VAL A 692 5.72 -26.63 -7.23
N GLY A 693 4.99 -27.23 -6.31
CA GLY A 693 4.51 -28.60 -6.45
C GLY A 693 5.59 -29.67 -6.26
N ASN A 694 5.13 -30.88 -5.99
CA ASN A 694 5.96 -32.03 -5.66
C ASN A 694 6.99 -32.38 -6.75
N ALA A 695 6.61 -32.29 -8.03
CA ALA A 695 7.48 -32.66 -9.15
C ALA A 695 8.76 -31.81 -9.23
N ASN A 696 8.65 -30.52 -8.89
CA ASN A 696 9.78 -29.61 -8.89
C ASN A 696 10.71 -29.86 -7.70
N VAL A 697 10.15 -30.21 -6.54
CA VAL A 697 10.93 -30.65 -5.37
C VAL A 697 11.72 -31.90 -5.70
N GLU A 698 11.09 -32.93 -6.24
CA GLU A 698 11.78 -34.17 -6.64
C GLU A 698 12.85 -33.92 -7.70
N THR A 699 12.56 -33.08 -8.71
CA THR A 699 13.56 -32.70 -9.72
C THR A 699 14.76 -32.00 -9.08
N GLY A 700 14.52 -31.10 -8.13
CA GLY A 700 15.56 -30.42 -7.38
C GLY A 700 16.43 -31.37 -6.56
N ARG A 701 15.81 -32.35 -5.88
CA ARG A 701 16.52 -33.39 -5.13
C ARG A 701 17.40 -34.23 -6.06
N SER A 702 16.88 -34.57 -7.25
CA SER A 702 17.62 -35.30 -8.28
C SER A 702 18.84 -34.55 -8.80
N VAL A 703 18.69 -33.25 -9.10
CA VAL A 703 19.78 -32.39 -9.58
C VAL A 703 20.88 -32.24 -8.53
N LEU A 704 20.53 -32.21 -7.24
CA LEU A 704 21.50 -32.19 -6.14
C LEU A 704 22.11 -33.56 -5.81
N GLY A 705 21.61 -34.64 -6.44
CA GLY A 705 22.02 -36.01 -6.14
C GLY A 705 21.46 -36.55 -4.82
N TRP A 706 20.51 -35.85 -4.19
CA TRP A 706 19.91 -36.24 -2.91
C TRP A 706 19.00 -37.47 -3.00
N ASP A 707 18.55 -37.81 -4.20
CA ASP A 707 17.76 -39.03 -4.46
C ASP A 707 18.56 -40.32 -4.17
N THR A 708 19.89 -40.22 -4.16
CA THR A 708 20.80 -41.38 -4.04
C THR A 708 21.63 -41.39 -2.75
N VAL A 709 21.58 -40.29 -1.99
CA VAL A 709 22.33 -40.11 -0.75
C VAL A 709 21.33 -40.06 0.40
N PHE A 710 21.10 -41.20 1.01
CA PHE A 710 20.52 -41.26 2.35
C PHE A 710 21.68 -41.24 3.36
N GLN A 711 21.50 -40.49 4.44
CA GLN A 711 22.37 -40.60 5.61
C GLN A 711 22.36 -42.06 6.12
N ALA A 712 23.37 -42.45 6.91
CA ALA A 712 23.51 -43.84 7.38
C ALA A 712 22.31 -44.34 8.22
N ASP A 713 21.50 -43.43 8.72
CA ASP A 713 20.27 -43.66 9.48
C ASP A 713 18.98 -43.70 8.61
N GLY A 714 19.10 -43.51 7.29
CA GLY A 714 17.98 -43.47 6.35
C GLY A 714 17.29 -42.12 6.21
N SER A 715 17.81 -41.05 6.82
CA SER A 715 17.30 -39.68 6.62
C SER A 715 17.77 -39.08 5.30
N ALA A 716 17.04 -38.08 4.82
CA ALA A 716 17.36 -37.34 3.60
C ALA A 716 18.71 -36.60 3.74
N ALA A 717 19.52 -36.55 2.69
CA ALA A 717 20.74 -35.72 2.67
C ALA A 717 20.49 -34.21 2.84
N GLY A 718 19.26 -33.74 2.63
CA GLY A 718 18.86 -32.36 2.82
C GLY A 718 17.36 -32.12 2.62
N TYR A 719 16.94 -30.90 2.95
CA TYR A 719 15.56 -30.44 2.83
C TYR A 719 15.52 -29.12 2.09
N PHE A 720 14.48 -28.94 1.28
CA PHE A 720 14.20 -27.62 0.76
C PHE A 720 13.26 -26.85 1.67
N VAL A 721 13.57 -25.57 1.89
CA VAL A 721 12.86 -24.72 2.83
C VAL A 721 12.29 -23.51 2.08
N PRO A 722 11.03 -23.06 2.34
CA PRO A 722 10.52 -21.82 1.76
C PRO A 722 11.46 -20.65 2.05
N GLN A 723 11.52 -19.65 1.16
CA GLN A 723 12.24 -18.41 1.45
C GLN A 723 11.71 -17.76 2.72
N ALA A 724 12.56 -16.97 3.39
CA ALA A 724 12.11 -16.19 4.53
C ALA A 724 10.97 -15.25 4.12
N THR A 725 9.92 -15.17 4.93
CA THR A 725 8.82 -14.24 4.72
C THR A 725 9.29 -12.81 4.95
N LEU A 726 8.54 -11.83 4.45
CA LEU A 726 8.82 -10.44 4.75
C LEU A 726 8.77 -10.15 6.25
N GLU A 727 7.87 -10.80 6.99
CA GLU A 727 7.82 -10.71 8.44
C GLU A 727 9.13 -11.22 9.08
N GLU A 728 9.62 -12.41 8.70
CA GLU A 728 10.88 -12.98 9.21
C GLU A 728 12.10 -12.09 8.90
N ILE A 729 12.13 -11.48 7.72
CA ILE A 729 13.15 -10.50 7.36
C ILE A 729 13.05 -9.26 8.27
N LEU A 730 11.85 -8.75 8.50
CA LEU A 730 11.64 -7.57 9.34
C LEU A 730 11.87 -7.88 10.82
N LEU A 731 11.70 -9.12 11.28
CA LEU A 731 12.13 -9.59 12.60
C LEU A 731 13.64 -9.45 12.77
N ALA A 732 14.42 -9.84 11.74
CA ALA A 732 15.86 -9.62 11.78
C ALA A 732 16.19 -8.11 11.82
N VAL A 733 15.47 -7.28 11.06
CA VAL A 733 15.68 -5.80 11.02
C VAL A 733 15.34 -5.17 12.38
N ALA A 734 14.24 -5.61 12.97
CA ALA A 734 13.77 -5.22 14.29
C ALA A 734 14.77 -5.56 15.40
N GLY A 735 15.51 -6.66 15.23
CA GLY A 735 16.58 -7.05 16.14
C GLY A 735 17.82 -6.15 16.12
N ARG A 736 17.88 -5.18 15.21
CA ARG A 736 18.93 -4.18 15.21
C ARG A 736 18.63 -3.08 16.22
N CYS A 737 19.68 -2.69 16.93
CA CYS A 737 19.74 -1.47 17.70
C CYS A 737 19.46 -0.24 16.82
N LEU A 738 18.78 0.77 17.36
CA LEU A 738 18.54 2.05 16.70
C LEU A 738 19.64 3.03 17.18
N PRO A 739 20.72 3.24 16.39
CA PRO A 739 21.90 3.93 16.88
C PRO A 739 21.70 5.44 17.08
N HIS A 740 20.62 6.01 16.55
CA HIS A 740 20.32 7.43 16.60
C HIS A 740 18.94 7.67 17.23
N PRO A 741 18.80 8.72 18.07
CA PRO A 741 17.49 9.16 18.53
C PRO A 741 16.53 9.41 17.37
N LEU A 742 15.26 9.04 17.57
CA LEU A 742 14.23 9.26 16.57
C LEU A 742 14.09 10.74 16.21
N GLY A 743 13.98 11.02 14.92
CA GLY A 743 13.86 12.38 14.39
C GLY A 743 15.19 13.14 14.28
N GLU A 744 16.32 12.61 14.75
CA GLU A 744 17.62 13.17 14.40
C GLU A 744 17.93 12.97 12.91
N TYR A 745 18.60 13.98 12.32
CA TYR A 745 18.84 14.10 10.88
C TYR A 745 19.94 13.16 10.37
N THR A 746 19.88 11.88 10.71
CA THR A 746 20.74 10.84 10.15
C THR A 746 20.00 10.14 9.04
N TYR A 747 20.66 9.98 7.89
CA TYR A 747 20.12 9.27 6.74
C TYR A 747 19.69 7.85 7.14
N SER A 748 18.37 7.68 7.21
CA SER A 748 17.70 6.41 7.37
C SER A 748 17.18 5.97 6.02
N ASN A 749 17.27 4.67 5.81
CA ASN A 749 16.78 4.08 4.58
C ASN A 749 16.05 2.81 4.93
N THR A 750 15.03 2.95 5.77
CA THR A 750 14.12 1.86 6.06
C THR A 750 13.53 1.36 4.76
N ASP A 751 13.77 0.08 4.49
CA ASP A 751 13.22 -0.61 3.34
C ASP A 751 11.71 -0.36 3.31
N PRO A 752 11.10 -0.10 2.13
CA PRO A 752 9.64 -0.16 1.99
C PRO A 752 9.04 -1.51 2.44
N GLY A 753 9.84 -2.49 2.83
CA GLY A 753 9.44 -3.67 3.58
C GLY A 753 8.47 -3.39 4.73
N PHE A 754 8.73 -2.43 5.64
CA PHE A 754 7.77 -2.14 6.73
C PHE A 754 6.43 -1.65 6.17
N THR A 755 6.47 -0.71 5.23
CA THR A 755 5.26 -0.20 4.58
C THR A 755 4.50 -1.28 3.82
N ARG A 756 5.22 -2.16 3.11
CA ARG A 756 4.68 -3.31 2.42
C ARG A 756 4.01 -4.27 3.40
N LEU A 757 4.69 -4.64 4.49
CA LEU A 757 4.15 -5.55 5.49
C LEU A 757 2.89 -4.96 6.14
N ILE A 758 2.90 -3.66 6.47
CA ILE A 758 1.72 -2.96 7.01
C ILE A 758 0.56 -3.07 6.02
N MET A 759 0.79 -2.74 4.74
CA MET A 759 -0.24 -2.80 3.70
C MET A 759 -0.79 -4.23 3.52
N GLU A 760 0.08 -5.23 3.42
CA GLU A 760 -0.30 -6.64 3.24
C GLU A 760 -1.02 -7.19 4.49
N HIS A 761 -0.58 -6.82 5.69
CA HIS A 761 -1.21 -7.21 6.95
C HIS A 761 -2.62 -6.62 7.09
N LEU A 762 -2.79 -5.32 6.81
CA LEU A 762 -4.06 -4.63 7.00
C LEU A 762 -5.13 -4.99 5.96
N THR A 763 -4.70 -5.36 4.75
CA THR A 763 -5.61 -5.68 3.63
C THR A 763 -5.77 -7.18 3.37
N GLY A 764 -4.80 -7.99 3.77
CA GLY A 764 -4.70 -9.40 3.39
C GLY A 764 -4.35 -9.63 1.91
N ALA A 765 -4.17 -8.57 1.12
CA ALA A 765 -3.77 -8.63 -0.28
C ALA A 765 -2.26 -8.47 -0.42
N THR A 766 -1.67 -8.99 -1.50
CA THR A 766 -0.25 -8.76 -1.81
C THR A 766 -0.03 -7.33 -2.29
N TYR A 767 1.12 -6.73 -1.95
CA TYR A 767 1.41 -5.36 -2.40
C TYR A 767 1.45 -5.25 -3.92
N ALA A 768 2.09 -6.20 -4.59
CA ALA A 768 2.14 -6.34 -6.04
C ALA A 768 2.29 -7.83 -6.41
N ALA A 769 2.31 -8.14 -7.70
CA ALA A 769 2.58 -9.49 -8.18
C ALA A 769 3.93 -10.02 -7.69
N ASP A 770 3.99 -11.32 -7.37
CA ASP A 770 5.27 -11.95 -7.07
C ASP A 770 6.16 -12.05 -8.30
N LYS A 771 7.46 -12.09 -8.04
CA LYS A 771 8.51 -12.23 -9.04
C LYS A 771 8.29 -13.49 -9.88
N GLY A 772 7.97 -13.27 -11.17
CA GLY A 772 7.71 -14.32 -12.16
C GLY A 772 6.24 -14.62 -12.42
N TYR A 773 5.31 -13.99 -11.68
CA TYR A 773 3.87 -14.27 -11.74
C TYR A 773 3.04 -13.00 -11.97
N PRO A 774 3.21 -12.29 -13.09
CA PRO A 774 2.51 -11.03 -13.35
C PRO A 774 0.97 -11.15 -13.28
N ALA A 775 0.42 -12.34 -13.56
CA ALA A 775 -1.01 -12.62 -13.41
C ALA A 775 -1.55 -12.42 -11.97
N GLN A 776 -0.68 -12.44 -10.96
CA GLN A 776 -1.02 -12.14 -9.56
C GLN A 776 -1.12 -10.62 -9.28
N HIS A 777 -0.89 -9.77 -10.28
CA HIS A 777 -1.08 -8.33 -10.12
C HIS A 777 -2.56 -7.99 -9.94
N ALA A 778 -3.45 -8.76 -10.57
CA ALA A 778 -4.88 -8.66 -10.39
C ALA A 778 -5.29 -8.86 -8.92
N GLY A 779 -5.98 -7.88 -8.36
CA GLY A 779 -6.36 -7.79 -6.95
C GLY A 779 -5.27 -7.29 -6.02
N SER A 780 -4.05 -6.99 -6.50
CA SER A 780 -2.98 -6.47 -5.65
C SER A 780 -3.26 -5.05 -5.17
N ILE A 781 -2.66 -4.66 -4.04
CA ILE A 781 -2.85 -3.32 -3.45
C ILE A 781 -2.40 -2.23 -4.42
N LEU A 782 -1.29 -2.46 -5.13
CA LEU A 782 -0.78 -1.55 -6.15
C LEU A 782 -1.78 -1.34 -7.29
N GLU A 783 -2.39 -2.40 -7.80
CA GLU A 783 -3.42 -2.28 -8.85
C GLU A 783 -4.64 -1.50 -8.34
N GLN A 784 -5.14 -1.85 -7.14
CA GLN A 784 -6.30 -1.18 -6.54
C GLN A 784 -6.05 0.32 -6.33
N PHE A 785 -4.85 0.70 -5.87
CA PHE A 785 -4.45 2.10 -5.73
C PHE A 785 -4.38 2.81 -7.09
N PHE A 786 -3.72 2.22 -8.08
CA PHE A 786 -3.59 2.83 -9.41
C PHE A 786 -4.97 2.99 -10.08
N ALA A 787 -5.87 2.03 -9.91
CA ALA A 787 -7.24 2.12 -10.39
C ALA A 787 -8.05 3.22 -9.69
N SER A 788 -8.03 3.26 -8.37
CA SER A 788 -8.85 4.19 -7.59
C SER A 788 -8.31 5.62 -7.55
N GLU A 789 -7.00 5.79 -7.34
CA GLU A 789 -6.38 7.11 -7.13
C GLU A 789 -5.86 7.74 -8.42
N LEU A 790 -5.48 6.93 -9.42
CA LEU A 790 -4.87 7.41 -10.67
C LEU A 790 -5.73 7.20 -11.91
N ALA A 791 -6.88 6.52 -11.78
CA ALA A 791 -7.75 6.10 -12.87
C ALA A 791 -7.01 5.28 -13.95
N LEU A 792 -6.08 4.42 -13.54
CA LEU A 792 -5.35 3.51 -14.41
C LEU A 792 -5.94 2.10 -14.30
N THR A 793 -6.41 1.54 -15.42
CA THR A 793 -6.94 0.18 -15.47
C THR A 793 -5.82 -0.86 -15.47
N THR A 794 -6.18 -2.11 -15.16
CA THR A 794 -5.26 -3.24 -14.94
C THR A 794 -4.27 -3.44 -16.09
N GLY A 795 -4.70 -3.28 -17.35
CA GLY A 795 -3.83 -3.41 -18.52
C GLY A 795 -2.67 -2.43 -18.58
N ALA A 796 -2.81 -1.23 -17.99
CA ALA A 796 -1.73 -0.25 -17.89
C ALA A 796 -0.78 -0.51 -16.71
N THR A 797 -1.18 -1.39 -15.78
CA THR A 797 -0.40 -1.72 -14.59
C THR A 797 0.18 -3.14 -14.63
N ASP A 798 -0.20 -3.99 -15.59
CA ASP A 798 0.32 -5.35 -15.78
C ASP A 798 1.85 -5.43 -15.86
N ASN A 799 2.50 -4.35 -16.33
CA ASN A 799 3.96 -4.23 -16.41
C ASN A 799 4.59 -3.52 -15.20
N ILE A 800 3.78 -3.09 -14.22
CA ILE A 800 4.22 -2.50 -12.97
C ILE A 800 4.26 -3.58 -11.90
N PHE A 801 5.46 -3.93 -11.45
CA PHE A 801 5.62 -4.93 -10.41
C PHE A 801 6.70 -4.52 -9.42
N ALA A 802 6.47 -4.87 -8.16
CA ALA A 802 7.47 -4.75 -7.13
C ALA A 802 8.36 -6.00 -7.18
N GLY A 803 9.68 -5.81 -7.27
CA GLY A 803 10.60 -6.89 -6.95
C GLY A 803 10.37 -7.39 -5.52
N ALA A 804 10.83 -8.61 -5.25
CA ALA A 804 10.99 -9.08 -3.87
C ALA A 804 11.74 -8.01 -3.06
N VAL A 805 11.36 -7.87 -1.78
CA VAL A 805 11.95 -6.89 -0.87
C VAL A 805 13.48 -6.97 -0.96
N ALA A 806 14.16 -5.81 -0.96
CA ALA A 806 15.51 -5.61 -1.49
C ALA A 806 16.60 -6.46 -0.81
N VAL A 807 16.24 -7.21 0.20
CA VAL A 807 17.00 -8.18 0.96
C VAL A 807 17.69 -9.21 0.04
N GLU A 808 17.12 -9.55 -1.12
CA GLU A 808 17.77 -10.43 -2.13
C GLU A 808 19.04 -9.83 -2.78
N SER A 809 19.40 -8.56 -2.54
CA SER A 809 20.51 -7.87 -3.21
C SER A 809 21.86 -7.87 -2.46
N GLY A 810 22.01 -8.73 -1.45
CA GLY A 810 23.30 -9.00 -0.82
C GLY A 810 24.39 -9.40 -1.84
N SER A 811 25.57 -8.84 -1.63
CA SER A 811 26.80 -8.79 -2.45
C SER A 811 27.35 -10.08 -3.07
N ASP A 812 26.81 -11.24 -2.72
CA ASP A 812 27.45 -12.54 -2.98
C ASP A 812 26.54 -13.52 -3.71
N MET A 813 25.62 -13.01 -4.53
CA MET A 813 25.13 -13.82 -5.65
C MET A 813 26.31 -13.99 -6.61
N PRO A 814 26.80 -15.17 -6.98
CA PRO A 814 27.93 -15.30 -7.89
C PRO A 814 27.43 -15.43 -9.32
N GLU A 815 27.17 -14.30 -9.98
CA GLU A 815 27.18 -14.21 -11.44
C GLU A 815 28.17 -13.10 -11.83
N PRO A 816 29.30 -13.43 -12.46
CA PRO A 816 30.35 -12.44 -12.71
C PRO A 816 29.86 -11.35 -13.66
N GLY A 817 29.48 -10.19 -13.12
CA GLY A 817 29.14 -9.00 -13.90
C GLY A 817 28.06 -9.21 -14.96
N PRO A 818 27.90 -8.29 -15.92
CA PRO A 818 27.00 -8.49 -17.05
C PRO A 818 27.51 -9.63 -17.94
N SER A 819 26.95 -10.83 -17.79
CA SER A 819 27.09 -11.90 -18.78
C SER A 819 26.06 -11.76 -19.91
N ALA A 820 26.48 -12.14 -21.13
CA ALA A 820 25.70 -12.06 -22.37
C ALA A 820 24.31 -12.72 -22.24
N ARG A 821 23.26 -12.08 -22.77
CA ARG A 821 21.85 -12.46 -22.59
C ARG A 821 21.20 -12.94 -23.89
N ASP A 822 21.06 -14.25 -24.04
CA ASP A 822 20.47 -14.85 -25.25
C ASP A 822 18.99 -14.46 -25.43
N TRP A 823 18.65 -13.98 -26.63
CA TRP A 823 17.30 -13.61 -27.09
C TRP A 823 16.84 -14.66 -28.12
N ASP A 824 15.90 -15.53 -27.77
CA ASP A 824 15.31 -16.46 -28.75
C ASP A 824 14.16 -15.77 -29.50
N ALA A 825 14.44 -15.43 -30.75
CA ALA A 825 13.52 -14.76 -31.67
C ALA A 825 12.31 -15.63 -32.11
N ASN A 826 12.21 -16.91 -31.73
CA ASN A 826 11.17 -17.81 -32.22
C ASN A 826 9.96 -18.01 -31.29
N ALA A 827 9.91 -17.35 -30.12
CA ALA A 827 8.76 -17.45 -29.21
C ALA A 827 7.58 -16.58 -29.69
N THR A 828 6.61 -17.18 -30.39
CA THR A 828 5.44 -16.50 -30.96
C THR A 828 4.32 -16.30 -29.92
N GLY A 829 4.08 -15.05 -29.51
CA GLY A 829 2.98 -14.60 -28.65
C GLY A 829 3.42 -13.47 -27.69
N THR A 830 2.99 -12.23 -27.98
CA THR A 830 3.22 -10.98 -27.19
C THR A 830 4.61 -10.83 -26.54
N ALA A 831 5.51 -10.20 -27.30
CA ALA A 831 6.77 -9.53 -26.92
C ALA A 831 7.31 -9.79 -25.50
N LYS A 832 8.33 -10.65 -25.38
CA LYS A 832 9.01 -10.99 -24.13
C LYS A 832 10.26 -10.12 -23.94
N ILE A 833 10.22 -9.23 -22.94
CA ILE A 833 11.14 -8.08 -22.76
C ILE A 833 12.28 -8.34 -21.72
N TYR A 834 12.38 -9.55 -21.17
CA TYR A 834 13.25 -9.77 -20.02
C TYR A 834 14.36 -10.79 -20.31
N SER A 835 15.47 -10.67 -19.59
CA SER A 835 16.46 -11.73 -19.57
C SER A 835 15.90 -12.98 -18.92
N GLN A 836 15.91 -14.05 -19.68
CA GLN A 836 15.49 -15.39 -19.28
C GLN A 836 16.47 -15.89 -18.22
N GLY A 837 16.02 -15.82 -16.97
CA GLY A 837 16.73 -16.33 -15.81
C GLY A 837 16.02 -17.58 -15.31
N TRP A 838 16.83 -18.54 -14.91
CA TRP A 838 16.36 -19.65 -14.10
C TRP A 838 15.95 -19.11 -12.72
N ASP A 839 14.67 -19.22 -12.36
CA ASP A 839 14.20 -19.03 -10.98
C ASP A 839 14.99 -19.93 -10.00
N ARG A 840 15.97 -19.35 -9.30
CA ARG A 840 16.71 -20.06 -8.25
C ARG A 840 16.01 -19.85 -6.94
N LYS A 841 15.03 -20.70 -6.66
CA LYS A 841 14.32 -20.64 -5.40
C LYS A 841 14.63 -21.87 -4.59
N ARG A 842 15.49 -21.70 -3.60
CA ARG A 842 15.16 -21.86 -2.17
C ARG A 842 16.42 -22.09 -1.34
N PRO A 843 16.47 -21.57 -0.11
CA PRO A 843 17.41 -22.10 0.85
C PRO A 843 17.15 -23.60 0.96
N HIS A 844 18.22 -24.36 0.95
CA HIS A 844 18.16 -25.78 1.14
C HIS A 844 19.08 -26.13 2.29
N CYS A 845 18.49 -26.81 3.25
CA CYS A 845 19.15 -27.33 4.42
C CYS A 845 19.97 -28.55 4.01
N ILE A 846 21.23 -28.61 4.39
CA ILE A 846 22.03 -29.82 4.37
C ILE A 846 22.23 -30.27 5.82
N MET A 847 21.89 -31.52 6.12
CA MET A 847 22.08 -32.08 7.46
C MET A 847 23.57 -32.42 7.66
N GLU A 848 24.21 -31.81 8.65
CA GLU A 848 25.58 -32.07 9.09
C GLU A 848 25.58 -32.54 10.56
N GLY A 849 25.44 -33.85 10.77
CA GLY A 849 25.16 -34.39 12.11
C GLY A 849 23.72 -34.10 12.51
N ASP A 850 23.53 -33.53 13.71
CA ASP A 850 22.21 -33.07 14.18
C ASP A 850 21.91 -31.62 13.74
N ASP A 851 22.90 -30.93 13.15
CA ASP A 851 22.77 -29.53 12.75
C ASP A 851 22.35 -29.43 11.28
N CYS A 852 21.46 -28.50 10.98
CA CYS A 852 21.12 -28.12 9.62
C CYS A 852 21.91 -26.89 9.20
N THR A 853 22.69 -26.98 8.11
CA THR A 853 23.43 -25.82 7.61
C THR A 853 22.93 -25.38 6.23
N PHE A 854 22.93 -24.06 6.01
CA PHE A 854 22.69 -23.45 4.69
C PHE A 854 24.01 -23.09 3.97
N ASN A 855 25.16 -23.53 4.52
CA ASN A 855 26.50 -23.09 4.15
C ASN A 855 26.96 -23.56 2.76
N ALA A 856 26.52 -24.74 2.31
CA ALA A 856 26.88 -25.29 1.00
C ALA A 856 26.36 -24.47 -0.19
N TRP A 857 25.46 -23.52 0.05
CA TRP A 857 25.04 -22.52 -0.92
C TRP A 857 26.16 -21.53 -1.26
N VAL A 858 27.14 -21.35 -0.35
CA VAL A 858 28.21 -20.35 -0.41
C VAL A 858 29.55 -21.00 -0.70
N THR A 859 29.82 -21.36 -1.96
CA THR A 859 31.13 -21.06 -2.57
C THR A 859 31.14 -21.31 -4.07
N PRO A 860 31.16 -20.23 -4.86
CA PRO A 860 32.13 -20.16 -5.95
C PRO A 860 33.29 -19.32 -5.44
N SER A 861 34.34 -19.96 -4.93
CA SER A 861 35.59 -19.24 -4.72
C SER A 861 36.12 -18.78 -6.09
N SER A 862 36.68 -17.58 -6.14
CA SER A 862 37.16 -16.90 -7.34
C SER A 862 38.34 -17.58 -8.05
N THR A 863 38.65 -18.85 -7.73
CA THR A 863 39.76 -19.63 -8.30
C THR A 863 39.37 -21.03 -8.74
N ASN A 864 38.09 -21.43 -8.72
CA ASN A 864 37.70 -22.82 -8.96
C ASN A 864 37.43 -23.13 -10.45
N THR A 865 38.28 -23.93 -11.10
CA THR A 865 38.20 -24.36 -12.51
C THR A 865 37.67 -25.79 -12.70
N ASP A 866 36.93 -26.35 -11.72
CA ASP A 866 36.45 -27.75 -11.73
C ASP A 866 35.07 -27.91 -12.42
N PRO A 867 34.87 -28.90 -13.33
CA PRO A 867 33.90 -28.84 -14.43
C PRO A 867 32.42 -29.18 -14.16
N ALA A 868 31.95 -29.30 -12.91
CA ALA A 868 30.54 -29.63 -12.63
C ALA A 868 29.86 -28.69 -11.62
N ARG A 869 29.94 -27.37 -11.83
CA ARG A 869 28.98 -26.31 -11.42
C ARG A 869 28.11 -26.60 -10.18
N GLN A 870 28.75 -26.90 -9.06
CA GLN A 870 28.11 -27.06 -7.75
C GLN A 870 27.20 -25.86 -7.43
N GLY A 871 25.95 -26.15 -7.06
CA GLY A 871 25.03 -25.21 -6.37
C GLY A 871 23.88 -24.57 -7.15
N ARG A 872 23.58 -24.93 -8.41
CA ARG A 872 22.47 -24.30 -9.17
C ARG A 872 21.31 -25.25 -9.44
N VAL A 873 20.44 -25.44 -8.44
CA VAL A 873 19.10 -25.99 -8.71
C VAL A 873 18.22 -24.86 -9.24
N ASN A 874 17.93 -24.91 -10.53
CA ASN A 874 16.70 -24.31 -11.00
C ASN A 874 15.57 -25.32 -10.79
N TRP A 875 14.47 -24.86 -10.21
CA TRP A 875 13.39 -25.72 -9.78
C TRP A 875 12.30 -25.94 -10.82
N TYR A 876 12.37 -25.26 -11.95
CA TYR A 876 11.29 -25.12 -12.90
C TYR A 876 11.75 -25.44 -14.32
N TRP A 877 12.11 -26.69 -14.57
CA TRP A 877 12.55 -27.14 -15.90
C TRP A 877 11.37 -27.27 -16.89
N ALA A 878 10.13 -27.29 -16.37
CA ALA A 878 8.91 -27.41 -17.16
C ALA A 878 8.26 -26.07 -17.55
N GLN A 879 8.67 -24.94 -16.97
CA GLN A 879 8.21 -23.61 -17.40
C GLN A 879 9.28 -22.95 -18.26
N ALA A 880 8.83 -22.22 -19.29
CA ALA A 880 9.70 -21.34 -20.04
C ALA A 880 10.43 -20.40 -19.07
N PRO A 881 11.70 -20.04 -19.32
CA PRO A 881 12.47 -19.19 -18.44
C PRO A 881 11.68 -17.94 -18.01
N VAL A 882 11.67 -17.68 -16.71
CA VAL A 882 11.04 -16.50 -16.15
C VAL A 882 11.98 -15.31 -16.20
N ASN A 883 11.34 -14.17 -16.27
CA ASN A 883 11.82 -12.98 -16.91
C ASN A 883 12.42 -12.02 -15.86
N LEU A 884 13.75 -11.98 -15.65
CA LEU A 884 14.37 -11.29 -14.48
C LEU A 884 15.76 -10.65 -14.75
N PRO A 885 16.01 -9.39 -14.35
CA PRO A 885 17.32 -8.74 -14.46
C PRO A 885 18.12 -8.51 -13.14
N TYR A 886 19.44 -8.60 -13.33
CA TYR A 886 20.60 -7.89 -12.76
C TYR A 886 21.20 -8.26 -11.39
N TRP A 887 22.53 -8.16 -11.40
CA TRP A 887 23.49 -8.33 -10.33
C TRP A 887 23.67 -7.05 -9.51
N THR A 888 23.65 -7.15 -8.17
CA THR A 888 23.99 -6.01 -7.31
C THR A 888 25.45 -6.07 -6.93
N SER A 889 26.22 -5.06 -7.33
CA SER A 889 27.53 -4.84 -6.72
C SER A 889 27.31 -4.67 -5.22
N GLY A 890 28.11 -5.32 -4.38
CA GLY A 890 27.93 -5.42 -2.93
C GLY A 890 27.87 -4.16 -2.04
N GLY A 891 27.44 -3.02 -2.56
CA GLY A 891 26.92 -1.92 -1.76
C GLY A 891 25.49 -2.25 -1.31
N GLY A 892 25.19 -1.95 -0.04
CA GLY A 892 23.96 -2.36 0.65
C GLY A 892 22.69 -2.24 -0.18
N ALA A 893 21.79 -3.20 0.03
CA ALA A 893 20.54 -3.35 -0.68
C ALA A 893 19.86 -2.00 -0.92
N ALA A 894 19.88 -1.55 -2.17
CA ALA A 894 19.23 -0.30 -2.50
C ALA A 894 17.73 -0.48 -2.31
N THR A 895 17.17 0.38 -1.48
CA THR A 895 15.75 0.39 -1.14
C THR A 895 14.93 0.73 -2.37
N GLY A 896 13.85 -0.03 -2.60
CA GLY A 896 12.90 0.22 -3.68
C GLY A 896 12.97 -0.81 -4.82
N GLY A 897 11.91 -1.61 -4.91
CA GLY A 897 11.80 -2.73 -5.84
C GLY A 897 10.90 -2.46 -7.06
N LEU A 898 10.18 -1.34 -7.09
CA LEU A 898 9.18 -1.10 -8.13
C LEU A 898 9.82 -0.91 -9.50
N ARG A 899 9.16 -1.47 -10.50
CA ARG A 899 9.37 -1.12 -11.89
C ARG A 899 8.12 -0.48 -12.40
N ALA A 900 8.29 0.62 -13.11
CA ALA A 900 7.18 1.36 -13.65
C ALA A 900 7.52 1.78 -15.07
N GLU A 901 6.51 1.74 -15.92
CA GLU A 901 6.52 2.42 -17.19
C GLU A 901 6.48 3.93 -16.96
N ALA A 902 7.07 4.70 -17.87
CA ALA A 902 7.17 6.14 -17.70
C ALA A 902 5.79 6.81 -17.60
N LEU A 903 4.80 6.39 -18.40
CA LEU A 903 3.47 7.01 -18.42
C LEU A 903 2.67 6.84 -17.11
N PRO A 904 2.40 5.61 -16.61
CA PRO A 904 1.83 5.38 -15.29
C PRO A 904 2.59 6.10 -14.17
N PHE A 905 3.91 6.14 -14.25
CA PHE A 905 4.72 6.80 -13.23
C PHE A 905 4.61 8.33 -13.26
N LEU A 906 4.56 8.93 -14.45
CA LEU A 906 4.25 10.36 -14.59
C LEU A 906 2.84 10.67 -14.08
N LYS A 907 1.86 9.78 -14.29
CA LYS A 907 0.51 9.92 -13.74
C LYS A 907 0.52 9.88 -12.21
N PHE A 908 1.37 9.04 -11.61
CA PHE A 908 1.63 9.09 -10.17
C PHE A 908 2.24 10.43 -9.75
N MET A 909 3.31 10.88 -10.41
CA MET A 909 3.99 12.16 -10.10
C MET A 909 3.09 13.39 -10.25
N GLN A 910 2.08 13.33 -11.12
CA GLN A 910 1.06 14.36 -11.26
C GLN A 910 0.30 14.56 -9.95
N ASN A 911 -0.08 13.46 -9.29
CA ASN A 911 -0.96 13.45 -8.13
C ASN A 911 -0.20 13.42 -6.80
N TYR A 912 1.07 13.01 -6.78
CA TYR A 912 1.84 12.81 -5.54
C TYR A 912 3.21 13.48 -5.59
N TRP A 913 3.65 13.99 -4.44
CA TRP A 913 4.99 14.51 -4.26
C TRP A 913 6.01 13.39 -4.16
N MET A 914 7.08 13.51 -4.95
CA MET A 914 8.24 12.62 -4.87
C MET A 914 9.10 12.87 -3.62
N GLY A 915 8.80 13.97 -2.91
CA GLY A 915 9.55 14.41 -1.74
C GLY A 915 10.95 14.93 -2.07
N SER A 916 11.66 15.37 -1.04
CA SER A 916 13.07 15.73 -1.12
C SER A 916 13.79 15.22 0.12
N TYR A 917 15.13 15.21 0.10
CA TYR A 917 15.92 14.86 1.29
C TYR A 917 15.87 15.90 2.43
N ALA A 918 15.06 16.95 2.30
CA ALA A 918 14.88 17.95 3.34
C ALA A 918 14.13 17.38 4.55
N SER A 919 14.23 18.07 5.68
CA SER A 919 13.69 17.64 6.99
C SER A 919 12.17 17.62 7.10
N ASN A 920 11.41 17.81 6.02
CA ASN A 920 9.95 17.81 6.05
C ASN A 920 9.42 16.70 5.12
N PRO A 921 8.91 15.58 5.67
CA PRO A 921 8.77 14.31 4.96
C PRO A 921 7.51 14.25 4.08
N SER A 922 7.38 15.13 3.10
CA SER A 922 6.27 15.07 2.14
C SER A 922 6.40 13.98 1.08
N ILE A 923 7.03 12.85 1.41
CA ILE A 923 7.32 11.78 0.46
C ILE A 923 6.04 10.97 0.28
N GLY A 924 5.47 10.99 -0.92
CA GLY A 924 4.22 10.28 -1.23
C GLY A 924 2.95 10.96 -0.71
N GLU A 925 3.01 12.24 -0.33
CA GLU A 925 1.81 13.03 -0.04
C GLU A 925 1.09 13.44 -1.34
N PRO A 926 -0.25 13.55 -1.35
CA PRO A 926 -0.99 14.12 -2.45
C PRO A 926 -0.54 15.55 -2.76
N ARG A 927 -0.48 15.88 -4.05
CA ARG A 927 -0.20 17.23 -4.53
C ARG A 927 -1.49 18.05 -4.53
N ASN A 928 -1.46 19.23 -3.91
CA ASN A 928 -2.57 20.18 -3.90
C ASN A 928 -2.66 21.04 -5.19
N ASN A 929 -2.20 20.53 -6.33
CA ASN A 929 -2.08 21.26 -7.60
C ASN A 929 -1.28 22.59 -7.52
N THR A 930 -0.38 22.76 -6.56
CA THR A 930 0.52 23.92 -6.52
C THR A 930 1.98 23.52 -6.77
N TRP A 931 2.55 23.98 -7.89
CA TRP A 931 3.96 23.75 -8.26
C TRP A 931 4.83 24.89 -7.72
N THR A 932 4.85 25.07 -6.41
CA THR A 932 5.63 26.14 -5.75
C THR A 932 7.06 25.72 -5.45
N LEU A 933 7.30 24.43 -5.22
CA LEU A 933 8.58 23.89 -4.77
C LEU A 933 9.20 23.00 -5.85
N THR A 934 10.51 23.15 -6.06
CA THR A 934 11.28 22.14 -6.78
C THR A 934 11.58 20.98 -5.85
N ARG A 935 11.14 19.78 -6.24
CA ARG A 935 11.43 18.53 -5.52
C ARG A 935 12.17 17.58 -6.43
N SER A 936 13.01 16.75 -5.84
CA SER A 936 13.69 15.70 -6.58
C SER A 936 13.97 14.53 -5.67
N HIS A 937 13.77 13.34 -6.20
CA HIS A 937 14.12 12.09 -5.55
C HIS A 937 14.93 11.24 -6.53
N ASN A 938 15.95 10.58 -6.03
CA ASN A 938 16.79 9.70 -6.83
C ASN A 938 16.91 8.33 -6.18
N GLY A 939 17.03 7.33 -7.04
CA GLY A 939 17.28 5.95 -6.68
C GLY A 939 18.42 5.42 -7.53
N SER A 940 19.43 4.83 -6.89
CA SER A 940 20.42 4.01 -7.58
C SER A 940 20.25 2.58 -7.11
N LEU A 941 20.23 1.62 -8.04
CA LEU A 941 20.26 0.21 -7.71
C LEU A 941 21.01 -0.58 -8.77
N GLY A 942 22.17 -1.15 -8.42
CA GLY A 942 22.82 -2.23 -9.17
C GLY A 942 22.94 -2.01 -10.68
N GLY A 943 23.50 -0.87 -11.10
CA GLY A 943 23.64 -0.54 -12.52
C GLY A 943 22.45 0.20 -13.13
N GLY A 944 21.34 0.36 -12.40
CA GLY A 944 20.24 1.25 -12.77
C GLY A 944 20.26 2.55 -11.96
N TYR A 945 19.95 3.67 -12.60
CA TYR A 945 19.66 4.95 -11.94
C TYR A 945 18.29 5.42 -12.37
N ALA A 946 17.52 5.91 -11.43
CA ALA A 946 16.33 6.66 -11.72
C ALA A 946 16.29 7.93 -10.89
N TYR A 947 15.67 8.95 -11.44
CA TYR A 947 15.31 10.12 -10.69
C TYR A 947 13.98 10.66 -11.18
N ALA A 948 13.33 11.37 -10.28
CA ALA A 948 12.10 12.07 -10.51
C ALA A 948 12.31 13.51 -10.05
N ILE A 949 12.08 14.48 -10.93
CA ILE A 949 12.15 15.92 -10.66
C ILE A 949 10.75 16.50 -10.84
N GLN A 950 10.36 17.37 -9.92
CA GLN A 950 9.14 18.16 -10.00
C GLN A 950 9.60 19.61 -9.91
N LEU A 951 9.50 20.38 -10.99
CA LEU A 951 9.98 21.76 -11.09
C LEU A 951 8.85 22.73 -10.71
N GLY A 952 9.13 23.60 -9.74
CA GLY A 952 8.20 24.61 -9.26
C GLY A 952 8.75 26.03 -9.36
N ASN A 953 7.90 27.02 -9.05
CA ASN A 953 8.20 28.45 -9.13
C ASN A 953 9.42 28.89 -8.28
N GLY A 954 9.75 28.17 -7.20
CA GLY A 954 10.78 28.56 -6.23
C GLY A 954 12.24 28.14 -6.53
N GLY A 955 12.55 27.55 -7.69
CA GLY A 955 13.79 26.78 -7.89
C GLY A 955 14.88 27.36 -8.81
N GLY A 956 14.94 28.67 -9.08
CA GLY A 956 15.88 29.23 -10.07
C GLY A 956 15.59 28.80 -11.52
N CYS A 957 14.42 28.19 -11.75
CA CYS A 957 13.96 27.61 -13.01
C CYS A 957 12.46 27.91 -13.19
N SER A 958 12.05 29.16 -12.92
CA SER A 958 10.62 29.52 -12.86
C SER A 958 9.90 29.35 -14.20
N ALA A 959 10.62 29.43 -15.32
CA ALA A 959 10.07 29.14 -16.65
C ALA A 959 9.56 27.70 -16.79
N ALA A 960 10.09 26.74 -16.01
CA ALA A 960 9.67 25.33 -16.03
C ALA A 960 8.76 24.96 -14.87
N ALA A 961 8.05 25.93 -14.28
CA ALA A 961 7.06 25.64 -13.26
C ALA A 961 5.96 24.73 -13.83
N GLY A 962 5.56 23.71 -13.08
CA GLY A 962 4.58 22.74 -13.57
C GLY A 962 5.19 21.50 -14.23
N VAL A 963 6.51 21.48 -14.45
CA VAL A 963 7.17 20.41 -15.20
C VAL A 963 7.58 19.26 -14.28
N ASP A 964 7.11 18.06 -14.59
CA ASP A 964 7.53 16.83 -13.94
C ASP A 964 8.38 16.00 -14.91
N ILE A 965 9.58 15.59 -14.49
CA ILE A 965 10.52 14.83 -15.30
C ILE A 965 10.84 13.54 -14.57
N PHE A 966 10.58 12.42 -15.23
CA PHE A 966 11.03 11.10 -14.80
C PHE A 966 12.10 10.61 -15.75
N VAL A 967 13.21 10.12 -15.22
CA VAL A 967 14.26 9.46 -16.01
C VAL A 967 14.70 8.20 -15.29
N ALA A 968 14.85 7.13 -16.06
CA ALA A 968 15.54 5.92 -15.61
C ALA A 968 16.52 5.44 -16.67
N VAL A 969 17.74 5.10 -16.28
CA VAL A 969 18.83 4.65 -17.15
C VAL A 969 19.53 3.43 -16.58
N ASN A 970 20.06 2.60 -17.46
CA ASN A 970 20.96 1.51 -17.10
C ASN A 970 22.42 1.97 -17.29
N GLN A 971 23.05 2.46 -16.23
CA GLN A 971 24.45 2.91 -16.22
C GLN A 971 25.31 2.03 -15.30
N ASN A 972 26.43 1.53 -15.84
CA ASN A 972 27.34 0.67 -15.09
C ASN A 972 28.21 1.48 -14.09
N THR A 973 28.03 1.21 -12.80
CA THR A 973 29.01 1.28 -11.69
C THR A 973 29.84 2.53 -11.39
N ASP A 974 29.53 3.73 -11.89
CA ASP A 974 30.17 4.94 -11.32
C ASP A 974 29.63 5.24 -9.90
N LYS A 975 30.20 4.57 -8.89
CA LYS A 975 29.82 4.64 -7.47
C LYS A 975 30.01 6.04 -6.85
N THR A 976 30.59 7.00 -7.58
CA THR A 976 30.98 8.30 -7.04
C THR A 976 29.83 9.30 -6.89
N GLY A 977 28.64 9.00 -7.42
CA GLY A 977 27.49 9.92 -7.40
C GLY A 977 27.67 11.17 -8.29
N GLN A 978 28.81 11.32 -8.96
CA GLN A 978 29.10 12.46 -9.83
C GLN A 978 28.24 12.43 -11.09
N ALA A 979 28.09 11.27 -11.73
CA ALA A 979 27.26 11.11 -12.92
C ALA A 979 25.77 11.43 -12.64
N TYR A 980 25.30 11.18 -11.42
CA TYR A 980 23.95 11.55 -10.99
C TYR A 980 23.73 13.06 -11.00
N ASN A 981 24.61 13.81 -10.31
CA ASN A 981 24.49 15.26 -10.24
C ASN A 981 24.65 15.89 -11.63
N GLU A 982 25.51 15.30 -12.47
CA GLU A 982 25.68 15.71 -13.86
C GLU A 982 24.38 15.51 -14.67
N LEU A 983 23.81 14.30 -14.70
CA LEU A 983 22.57 14.03 -15.43
C LEU A 983 21.40 14.90 -14.94
N TYR A 984 21.24 15.03 -13.62
CA TYR A 984 20.24 15.90 -13.01
C TYR A 984 20.40 17.35 -13.49
N ASN A 985 21.62 17.90 -13.43
CA ASN A 985 21.89 19.28 -13.83
C ASN A 985 21.69 19.48 -15.33
N ILE A 986 22.11 18.53 -16.16
CA ILE A 986 21.97 18.56 -17.62
C ILE A 986 20.49 18.61 -18.00
N VAL A 987 19.68 17.68 -17.51
CA VAL A 987 18.26 17.60 -17.85
C VAL A 987 17.48 18.77 -17.26
N ARG A 988 17.79 19.17 -16.02
CA ARG A 988 17.19 20.36 -15.41
C ARG A 988 17.50 21.62 -16.22
N ASN A 989 18.77 21.86 -16.57
CA ASN A 989 19.17 23.07 -17.30
C ASN A 989 18.54 23.11 -18.70
N ALA A 990 18.46 21.96 -19.38
CA ALA A 990 17.76 21.84 -20.65
C ALA A 990 16.26 22.20 -20.49
N ALA A 991 15.59 21.65 -19.48
CA ALA A 991 14.20 21.99 -19.17
C ALA A 991 14.01 23.48 -18.83
N CYS A 992 14.94 24.11 -18.11
CA CYS A 992 14.87 25.54 -17.78
C CYS A 992 15.04 26.46 -19.00
N GLY A 993 15.66 25.98 -20.09
CA GLY A 993 15.83 26.72 -21.32
C GLY A 993 14.63 26.68 -22.27
N ILE A 994 13.62 25.85 -21.97
CA ILE A 994 12.44 25.67 -22.81
C ILE A 994 11.41 26.75 -22.51
N ASN A 995 10.79 27.30 -23.56
CA ASN A 995 9.59 28.13 -23.44
C ASN A 995 8.35 27.23 -23.27
N TRP A 996 8.00 26.93 -22.02
CA TRP A 996 6.92 25.98 -21.70
C TRP A 996 5.52 26.46 -22.11
N ASP A 997 5.34 27.76 -22.35
CA ASP A 997 4.10 28.32 -22.90
C ASP A 997 3.83 27.85 -24.35
N GLU A 998 4.87 27.41 -25.06
CA GLU A 998 4.76 26.87 -26.43
C GLU A 998 4.64 25.33 -26.44
N VAL A 999 4.78 24.68 -25.29
CA VAL A 999 4.73 23.22 -25.17
C VAL A 999 3.29 22.80 -24.92
N GLU A 1000 2.57 22.55 -26.00
CA GLU A 1000 1.21 22.02 -25.92
C GLU A 1000 1.19 20.57 -25.37
N PRO A 1001 0.21 20.21 -24.53
CA PRO A 1001 -0.05 18.82 -24.14
C PRO A 1001 -0.12 17.89 -25.35
N TYR A 1002 0.49 16.71 -25.27
CA TYR A 1002 0.16 15.67 -26.25
C TYR A 1002 -1.25 15.17 -25.93
N PRO A 1003 -2.15 14.98 -26.93
CA PRO A 1003 -3.49 14.46 -26.70
C PRO A 1003 -3.40 12.96 -26.39
N PHE A 1004 -2.86 12.63 -25.22
CA PHE A 1004 -2.91 11.30 -24.68
C PHE A 1004 -4.27 11.15 -24.02
N VAL A 1005 -5.22 10.61 -24.77
CA VAL A 1005 -6.35 9.95 -24.15
C VAL A 1005 -5.75 8.66 -23.60
N PHE A 1006 -5.49 8.59 -22.30
CA PHE A 1006 -5.49 7.28 -21.65
C PHE A 1006 -6.84 6.70 -22.05
N ILE A 1007 -6.83 5.70 -22.93
CA ILE A 1007 -8.06 5.06 -23.40
C ILE A 1007 -8.58 4.33 -22.16
N ALA A 1008 -9.26 5.07 -21.28
CA ALA A 1008 -10.20 4.52 -20.35
C ALA A 1008 -11.21 3.83 -21.26
N ASP A 1009 -11.27 2.50 -21.16
CA ASP A 1009 -12.02 1.67 -22.08
C ASP A 1009 -13.37 2.30 -22.43
N ILE A 1010 -13.64 2.29 -23.74
CA ILE A 1010 -14.99 2.34 -24.26
C ILE A 1010 -15.68 1.13 -23.62
N ASP A 1011 -16.69 1.37 -22.78
CA ASP A 1011 -17.57 0.34 -22.20
C ASP A 1011 -17.90 -0.71 -23.27
N PRO A 1012 -17.55 -2.01 -23.09
CA PRO A 1012 -17.62 -3.02 -24.15
C PRO A 1012 -19.00 -3.28 -24.75
#